data_AF-A0AB32X1I4-F1
#
_entry.id   AF-A0AB32X1I4-F1
#
_cell.length_a   1.000
_cell.length_b   1.000
_cell.length_c   1.000
_cell.angle_alpha   90.00
_cell.angle_beta   90.00
_cell.angle_gamma   90.00
#
_symmetry.space_group_name_H-M   'P 1'
#
loop_
_entity.id
_entity.type
_entity.pdbx_description
1 polymer ?
#
loop_
_entity_poly.entity_id
_entity_poly.type
_entity_poly.pdbx_seq_one_letter_code
_entity_poly.pdbx_strand_id
1 'polypeptide(L)'
;MVTEAVVLAVGGAFLSSTLNVLFDRLATVQALKPMISLFRGTKLRDDLLQKMEILLLTVEKVFGDAEEKQILNPSVKKWVDKLKDAAYDAEDLLDAMAIEDQVQEEQVKDFNTRLDKIVLKLQLIAEEKDILNLKEDQGGKSIPRLPTTSLVDESEVCLRNNDKKHILDILLSDGLNGQKIPVITIVGMGGIGKTTLAQFLYNDDRVKNYFNLRAWVYVSEEFDVFKVTKTIYESATLSSSDINDLNVLQVTLERTLMGRKFLLVLDNVWNESYRAWDLLLRPLQVGVPGSKIIVTTRSQTVSSTMRNALVHDLKRLSKGDCWALFSKHAFGNKNPNEDSTLKGIGEKIVEKCRGLPLAIKTLGSLLHSQVEAQEWDNVLNSRIWDLPAHKSDILPALRLSYHYLPSHLKRCFAYCSLFPKGHKFERRDLVRMWIAEGLVQQPNSRRRTEEVGEQYFHELLSRSIFQQSHDESRFIMHDLVNDLAQYTAGEFCFRFENGSPPQNPARVRHLSCILKPSDKPYKFEAFYGKNKFLRTFLPLRSPGDGKTPFDSGVFNKLFPAPSCLRVLSLSSYNITKFPDSVCNVKQLRYLDLSGAALRCLPERVGCLHNLETLKLSGCHRLTLLPANLWNLTKLEHLDISGTPILELLDSIGNLKELGYLDLSGTKIHFLPEGVCSLYNLQTL
;
A
#
# COMPACT_ATOMS: atom_id res chain seq x y z
N MET A 1 33.15 3.08 22.77
CA MET A 1 32.05 3.86 23.40
C MET A 1 31.15 4.48 22.32
N VAL A 2 30.52 3.65 21.48
CA VAL A 2 29.53 4.12 20.48
C VAL A 2 28.39 3.11 20.47
N THR A 3 27.57 3.18 21.51
CA THR A 3 26.36 2.35 21.67
C THR A 3 25.40 3.16 22.51
N GLU A 4 24.70 4.10 21.88
CA GLU A 4 23.41 4.64 22.34
C GLU A 4 22.90 5.66 21.32
N ALA A 5 21.57 5.77 21.23
CA ALA A 5 20.79 6.73 20.46
C ALA A 5 20.59 6.46 18.95
N VAL A 6 19.56 5.66 18.64
CA VAL A 6 18.77 5.81 17.41
C VAL A 6 17.29 5.83 17.81
N VAL A 7 16.76 7.03 18.06
CA VAL A 7 15.37 7.30 18.48
C VAL A 7 14.60 7.83 17.28
N LEU A 8 13.87 6.95 16.59
CA LEU A 8 13.18 7.20 15.31
C LEU A 8 11.81 7.86 15.56
N ALA A 9 11.41 8.87 14.77
CA ALA A 9 10.13 9.58 14.88
C ALA A 9 9.31 9.61 13.56
N VAL A 10 7.97 9.61 13.71
CA VAL A 10 6.80 9.78 12.78
C VAL A 10 6.16 8.50 12.19
N GLY A 11 5.96 7.47 12.99
CA GLY A 11 5.27 6.23 12.56
C GLY A 11 3.74 6.33 12.38
N GLY A 12 3.04 7.07 13.25
CA GLY A 12 1.65 6.78 13.66
C GLY A 12 0.53 6.97 12.63
N ALA A 13 0.33 6.06 11.67
CA ALA A 13 -0.72 6.25 10.67
C ALA A 13 -1.56 5.00 10.33
N PHE A 14 -1.10 3.76 10.60
CA PHE A 14 -1.94 2.58 10.34
C PHE A 14 -3.11 2.53 11.32
N LEU A 15 -2.83 2.66 12.62
CA LEU A 15 -3.87 2.57 13.65
C LEU A 15 -4.70 3.84 13.82
N SER A 16 -4.17 5.03 13.52
CA SER A 16 -5.00 6.25 13.43
C SER A 16 -6.15 6.09 12.43
N SER A 17 -5.89 5.51 11.25
CA SER A 17 -6.97 5.23 10.29
C SER A 17 -7.94 4.16 10.79
N THR A 18 -7.48 3.17 11.56
CA THR A 18 -8.36 2.17 12.21
C THR A 18 -9.23 2.80 13.29
N LEU A 19 -8.67 3.67 14.13
CA LEU A 19 -9.38 4.39 15.18
C LEU A 19 -10.43 5.33 14.59
N ASN A 20 -10.12 6.04 13.51
CA ASN A 20 -11.11 6.86 12.80
C ASN A 20 -12.32 6.04 12.33
N VAL A 21 -12.09 4.87 11.72
CA VAL A 21 -13.20 3.97 11.35
C VAL A 21 -13.98 3.53 12.59
N LEU A 22 -13.31 3.22 13.69
CA LEU A 22 -13.99 2.85 14.93
C LEU A 22 -14.83 3.98 15.49
N PHE A 23 -14.35 5.22 15.48
CA PHE A 23 -15.13 6.38 15.93
C PHE A 23 -16.35 6.61 15.04
N ASP A 24 -16.22 6.50 13.72
CA ASP A 24 -17.35 6.60 12.78
C ASP A 24 -18.40 5.51 13.04
N ARG A 25 -17.95 4.26 13.27
CA ARG A 25 -18.84 3.13 13.58
C ARG A 25 -19.48 3.28 14.95
N LEU A 26 -18.75 3.78 15.94
CA LEU A 26 -19.28 4.09 17.27
C LEU A 26 -20.40 5.12 17.14
N ALA A 27 -20.18 6.22 16.40
CA ALA A 27 -21.18 7.24 16.16
C ALA A 27 -22.42 6.67 15.44
N THR A 28 -22.22 5.76 14.48
CA THR A 28 -23.32 5.06 13.79
C THR A 28 -24.17 4.25 14.77
N VAL A 29 -23.54 3.43 15.62
CA VAL A 29 -24.26 2.63 16.63
C VAL A 29 -24.93 3.53 17.67
N GLN A 30 -24.29 4.64 18.06
CA GLN A 30 -24.89 5.63 18.95
C GLN A 30 -26.14 6.28 18.34
N ALA A 31 -26.17 6.54 17.04
CA ALA A 31 -27.34 7.07 16.34
C ALA A 31 -28.52 6.08 16.28
N LEU A 32 -28.26 4.77 16.35
CA LEU A 32 -29.29 3.72 16.38
C LEU A 32 -29.95 3.55 17.76
N LYS A 33 -29.41 4.17 18.82
CA LYS A 33 -29.91 4.03 20.20
C LYS A 33 -31.42 4.30 20.36
N PRO A 34 -32.01 5.37 19.79
CA PRO A 34 -33.44 5.64 19.97
C PRO A 34 -34.32 4.52 19.41
N MET A 35 -33.95 3.98 18.25
CA MET A 35 -34.64 2.87 17.59
C MET A 35 -34.56 1.58 18.40
N ILE A 36 -33.38 1.26 18.96
CA ILE A 36 -33.18 0.05 19.78
C ILE A 36 -33.94 0.15 21.10
N SER A 37 -34.02 1.35 21.69
CA SER A 37 -34.70 1.58 22.98
C SER A 37 -36.23 1.44 22.93
N LEU A 38 -36.84 1.48 21.74
CA LEU A 38 -38.27 1.28 21.52
C LEU A 38 -38.72 -0.18 21.72
N PHE A 39 -37.79 -1.14 21.72
CA PHE A 39 -38.07 -2.57 21.90
C PHE A 39 -37.74 -3.04 23.33
N ARG A 40 -38.79 -3.18 24.17
CA ARG A 40 -38.89 -4.08 25.33
C ARG A 40 -37.63 -4.24 26.22
N GLY A 41 -37.34 -3.22 27.04
CA GLY A 41 -36.70 -3.37 28.36
C GLY A 41 -35.17 -3.59 28.43
N THR A 42 -34.50 -3.99 27.35
CA THR A 42 -33.03 -4.10 27.30
C THR A 42 -32.41 -2.93 26.53
N LYS A 43 -31.41 -2.28 27.12
CA LYS A 43 -30.73 -1.12 26.53
C LYS A 43 -29.28 -1.46 26.19
N LEU A 44 -28.74 -0.78 25.18
CA LEU A 44 -27.29 -0.75 24.96
C LEU A 44 -26.59 -0.19 26.21
N ARG A 45 -25.46 -0.79 26.58
CA ARG A 45 -24.63 -0.33 27.70
C ARG A 45 -23.84 0.91 27.29
N ASP A 46 -24.49 2.07 27.42
CA ASP A 46 -23.91 3.37 27.09
C ASP A 46 -22.63 3.69 27.87
N ASP A 47 -22.57 3.23 29.12
CA ASP A 47 -21.38 3.32 29.96
C ASP A 47 -20.19 2.57 29.35
N LEU A 48 -20.41 1.40 28.74
CA LEU A 48 -19.36 0.63 28.08
C LEU A 48 -18.94 1.24 26.75
N LEU A 49 -19.88 1.79 25.98
CA LEU A 49 -19.57 2.50 24.73
C LEU A 49 -18.72 3.75 24.99
N GLN A 50 -19.08 4.57 25.98
CA GLN A 50 -18.30 5.73 26.40
C GLN A 50 -16.92 5.32 26.95
N LYS A 51 -16.86 4.25 27.75
CA LYS A 51 -15.60 3.73 28.27
C LYS A 51 -14.68 3.25 27.14
N MET A 52 -15.22 2.58 26.12
CA MET A 52 -14.46 2.19 24.93
C MET A 52 -13.89 3.42 24.22
N GLU A 53 -14.70 4.46 24.00
CA GLU A 53 -14.28 5.71 23.37
C GLU A 53 -13.11 6.37 24.11
N ILE A 54 -13.21 6.50 25.44
CA ILE A 54 -12.15 7.06 26.30
C ILE A 54 -10.87 6.22 26.21
N LEU A 55 -10.99 4.89 26.24
CA LEU A 55 -9.84 4.00 26.12
C LEU A 55 -9.16 4.17 24.76
N LEU A 56 -9.92 4.19 23.66
CA LEU A 56 -9.39 4.40 22.31
C LEU A 56 -8.64 5.74 22.20
N LEU A 57 -9.20 6.84 22.72
CA LEU A 57 -8.53 8.14 22.79
C LEU A 57 -7.25 8.10 23.64
N THR A 58 -7.23 7.29 24.70
CA THR A 58 -6.06 7.16 25.58
C THR A 58 -4.90 6.47 24.86
N VAL A 59 -5.18 5.40 24.11
CA VAL A 59 -4.13 4.71 23.33
C VAL A 59 -3.72 5.49 22.08
N GLU A 60 -4.61 6.30 21.51
CA GLU A 60 -4.30 7.20 20.40
C GLU A 60 -3.14 8.16 20.72
N LYS A 61 -3.06 8.67 21.96
CA LYS A 61 -2.04 9.64 22.36
C LYS A 61 -0.60 9.10 22.36
N VAL A 62 -0.42 7.80 22.57
CA VAL A 62 0.90 7.16 22.70
C VAL A 62 1.32 6.42 21.43
N PHE A 63 0.56 6.56 20.35
CA PHE A 63 0.67 5.72 19.17
C PHE A 63 1.94 5.96 18.35
N GLY A 64 2.33 7.22 18.18
CA GLY A 64 3.53 7.58 17.42
C GLY A 64 4.76 6.84 17.97
N ASP A 65 4.97 6.98 19.28
CA ASP A 65 6.07 6.33 20.01
C ASP A 65 5.96 4.79 20.00
N ALA A 66 4.75 4.21 20.08
CA ALA A 66 4.56 2.77 19.98
C ALA A 66 4.93 2.21 18.59
N GLU A 67 4.54 2.91 17.51
CA GLU A 67 4.85 2.49 16.14
C GLU A 67 6.35 2.53 15.83
N GLU A 68 7.09 3.38 16.53
CA GLU A 68 8.54 3.51 16.44
C GLU A 68 9.24 2.43 17.27
N LYS A 69 8.83 2.25 18.52
CA LYS A 69 9.47 1.29 19.41
C LYS A 69 9.24 -0.16 19.01
N GLN A 70 8.12 -0.52 18.37
CA GLN A 70 7.85 -1.90 17.94
C GLN A 70 8.90 -2.51 16.99
N ILE A 71 9.74 -1.66 16.39
CA ILE A 71 10.80 -2.09 15.46
C ILE A 71 11.90 -2.84 16.18
N LEU A 72 12.37 -2.25 17.27
CA LEU A 72 13.53 -2.70 18.02
C LEU A 72 13.12 -3.38 19.33
N ASN A 73 11.89 -3.13 19.79
CA ASN A 73 11.34 -3.67 21.03
C ASN A 73 10.20 -4.67 20.72
N PRO A 74 10.47 -6.00 20.84
CA PRO A 74 9.47 -7.04 20.64
C PRO A 74 8.26 -6.93 21.57
N SER A 75 8.43 -6.41 22.79
CA SER A 75 7.33 -6.23 23.74
C SER A 75 6.36 -5.15 23.27
N VAL A 76 6.88 -4.05 22.71
CA VAL A 76 6.04 -3.00 22.11
C VAL A 76 5.35 -3.52 20.85
N LYS A 77 6.02 -4.33 20.02
CA LYS A 77 5.38 -5.01 18.88
C LYS A 77 4.19 -5.85 19.31
N LYS A 78 4.37 -6.67 20.34
CA LYS A 78 3.30 -7.50 20.91
C LYS A 78 2.13 -6.65 21.41
N TRP A 79 2.42 -5.52 22.03
CA TRP A 79 1.40 -4.56 22.48
C TRP A 79 0.61 -3.94 21.31
N VAL A 80 1.30 -3.49 20.25
CA VAL A 80 0.67 -2.96 19.03
C VAL A 80 -0.22 -4.03 18.38
N ASP A 81 0.26 -5.27 18.32
CA ASP A 81 -0.53 -6.38 17.76
C ASP A 81 -1.77 -6.67 18.62
N LYS A 82 -1.70 -6.64 19.95
CA LYS A 82 -2.89 -6.79 20.83
C LYS A 82 -3.91 -5.68 20.57
N LEU A 83 -3.45 -4.45 20.39
CA LEU A 83 -4.31 -3.29 20.11
C LEU A 83 -5.00 -3.40 18.75
N LYS A 84 -4.26 -3.82 17.70
CA LYS A 84 -4.85 -4.13 16.39
C LYS A 84 -5.94 -5.21 16.50
N ASP A 85 -5.70 -6.28 17.27
CA ASP A 85 -6.67 -7.37 17.45
C ASP A 85 -7.95 -6.88 18.16
N ALA A 86 -7.80 -6.12 19.25
CA ALA A 86 -8.94 -5.52 19.95
C ALA A 86 -9.72 -4.51 19.07
N ALA A 87 -9.02 -3.74 18.24
CA ALA A 87 -9.63 -2.81 17.30
C ALA A 87 -10.44 -3.55 16.22
N TYR A 88 -9.94 -4.66 15.68
CA TYR A 88 -10.69 -5.49 14.74
C TYR A 88 -11.94 -6.10 15.39
N ASP A 89 -11.81 -6.63 16.61
CA ASP A 89 -12.95 -7.19 17.35
C ASP A 89 -14.04 -6.12 17.59
N ALA A 90 -13.64 -4.89 17.93
CA ALA A 90 -14.55 -3.76 18.11
C ALA A 90 -15.26 -3.39 16.81
N GLU A 91 -14.53 -3.29 15.69
CA GLU A 91 -15.09 -2.95 14.40
C GLU A 91 -16.10 -4.02 13.93
N ASP A 92 -15.77 -5.31 14.07
CA ASP A 92 -16.66 -6.42 13.70
C ASP A 92 -17.95 -6.44 14.53
N LEU A 93 -17.86 -6.09 15.81
CA LEU A 93 -19.01 -6.01 16.70
C LEU A 93 -19.93 -4.83 16.33
N LEU A 94 -19.34 -3.65 16.09
CA LEU A 94 -20.09 -2.45 15.71
C LEU A 94 -20.74 -2.59 14.32
N ASP A 95 -20.01 -3.15 13.35
CA ASP A 95 -20.54 -3.44 12.01
C ASP A 95 -21.69 -4.45 12.06
N ALA A 96 -21.57 -5.51 12.87
CA ALA A 96 -22.66 -6.48 13.04
C ALA A 96 -23.93 -5.81 13.56
N MET A 97 -23.81 -4.85 14.47
CA MET A 97 -24.97 -4.15 15.02
C MET A 97 -25.60 -3.17 14.03
N ALA A 98 -24.78 -2.52 13.20
CA ALA A 98 -25.26 -1.58 12.18
C ALA A 98 -26.01 -2.25 11.01
N ILE A 99 -25.83 -3.56 10.83
CA ILE A 99 -26.41 -4.35 9.73
C ILE A 99 -27.77 -4.96 10.08
N GLU A 100 -28.12 -5.07 11.36
CA GLU A 100 -29.37 -5.73 11.76
C GLU A 100 -30.58 -4.80 11.55
N ASP A 101 -31.39 -5.11 10.53
CA ASP A 101 -32.65 -4.39 10.21
C ASP A 101 -33.70 -4.49 11.34
N GLN A 102 -33.69 -5.60 12.10
CA GLN A 102 -34.58 -5.84 13.23
C GLN A 102 -33.78 -6.37 14.41
N VAL A 103 -33.43 -5.48 15.34
CA VAL A 103 -32.65 -5.83 16.53
C VAL A 103 -33.53 -6.53 17.57
N GLN A 104 -33.21 -7.80 17.87
CA GLN A 104 -33.87 -8.59 18.89
C GLN A 104 -33.19 -8.44 20.27
N GLU A 105 -33.93 -8.64 21.36
CA GLU A 105 -33.40 -8.56 22.74
C GLU A 105 -32.18 -9.47 22.96
N GLU A 106 -32.18 -10.68 22.38
CA GLU A 106 -31.06 -11.61 22.49
C GLU A 106 -29.79 -11.08 21.81
N GLN A 107 -29.93 -10.40 20.67
CA GLN A 107 -28.81 -9.77 19.97
C GLN A 107 -28.23 -8.60 20.78
N VAL A 108 -29.08 -7.81 21.45
CA VAL A 108 -28.62 -6.72 22.34
C VAL A 108 -27.85 -7.28 23.54
N LYS A 109 -28.31 -8.40 24.12
CA LYS A 109 -27.61 -9.09 25.21
C LYS A 109 -26.25 -9.65 24.77
N ASP A 110 -26.18 -10.31 23.60
CA ASP A 110 -24.92 -10.78 23.03
C ASP A 110 -23.97 -9.61 22.75
N PHE A 111 -24.47 -8.54 22.13
CA PHE A 111 -23.71 -7.33 21.84
C PHE A 111 -23.09 -6.74 23.11
N ASN A 112 -23.89 -6.50 24.15
CA ASN A 112 -23.41 -5.96 25.42
C ASN A 112 -22.35 -6.87 26.07
N THR A 113 -22.54 -8.19 26.01
CA THR A 113 -21.59 -9.17 26.57
C THR A 113 -20.26 -9.16 25.81
N ARG A 114 -20.30 -9.02 24.48
CA ARG A 114 -19.09 -8.93 23.65
C ARG A 114 -18.40 -7.58 23.81
N LEU A 115 -19.17 -6.50 23.92
CA LEU A 115 -18.65 -5.15 24.17
C LEU A 115 -17.88 -5.10 25.49
N ASP A 116 -18.43 -5.68 26.55
CA ASP A 116 -17.76 -5.77 27.86
C ASP A 116 -16.38 -6.44 27.76
N LYS A 117 -16.29 -7.58 27.06
CA LYS A 117 -15.02 -8.28 26.80
C LYS A 117 -14.01 -7.41 26.04
N ILE A 118 -14.46 -6.65 25.05
CA ILE A 118 -13.59 -5.76 24.26
C ILE A 118 -13.10 -4.59 25.11
N VAL A 119 -13.98 -3.97 25.90
CA VAL A 119 -13.63 -2.90 26.84
C VAL A 119 -12.60 -3.37 27.86
N LEU A 120 -12.78 -4.58 28.42
CA LEU A 120 -11.79 -5.19 29.32
C LEU A 120 -10.44 -5.40 28.64
N LYS A 121 -10.41 -5.91 27.41
CA LYS A 121 -9.17 -6.06 26.63
C LYS A 121 -8.48 -4.70 26.41
N LEU A 122 -9.22 -3.68 25.98
CA LEU A 122 -8.68 -2.33 25.75
C LEU A 122 -8.17 -1.68 27.02
N GLN A 123 -8.84 -1.93 28.15
CA GLN A 123 -8.40 -1.43 29.45
C GLN A 123 -7.04 -2.01 29.84
N LEU A 124 -6.85 -3.34 29.72
CA LEU A 124 -5.56 -3.98 29.98
C LEU A 124 -4.45 -3.45 29.07
N ILE A 125 -4.76 -3.21 27.80
CA ILE A 125 -3.80 -2.64 26.84
C ILE A 125 -3.42 -1.21 27.24
N ALA A 126 -4.40 -0.40 27.66
CA ALA A 126 -4.16 0.96 28.12
C ALA A 126 -3.30 1.00 29.39
N GLU A 127 -3.46 0.04 30.31
CA GLU A 127 -2.63 -0.09 31.52
C GLU A 127 -1.20 -0.55 31.19
N GLU A 128 -1.01 -1.41 30.18
CA GLU A 128 0.33 -1.85 29.74
C GLU A 128 1.21 -0.71 29.16
N LYS A 129 0.60 0.42 28.75
CA LYS A 129 1.34 1.52 28.10
C LYS A 129 2.41 2.12 29.02
N ASP A 130 2.09 2.23 30.32
CA ASP A 130 2.97 2.86 31.31
C ASP A 130 4.15 1.95 31.64
N ILE A 131 3.93 0.63 31.67
CA ILE A 131 4.97 -0.39 31.83
C ILE A 131 5.99 -0.35 30.68
N LEU A 132 5.50 -0.08 29.46
CA LEU A 132 6.33 0.03 28.26
C LEU A 132 6.99 1.40 28.08
N ASN A 133 6.78 2.33 29.01
CA ASN A 133 7.26 3.71 28.96
C ASN A 133 6.89 4.40 27.64
N LEU A 134 5.66 4.17 27.16
CA LEU A 134 5.16 4.83 25.95
C LEU A 134 4.83 6.29 26.26
N LYS A 135 5.34 7.21 25.44
CA LYS A 135 5.20 8.65 25.64
C LYS A 135 4.10 9.24 24.77
N GLU A 136 3.41 10.25 25.30
CA GLU A 136 2.48 11.06 24.51
C GLU A 136 3.23 11.82 23.42
N ASP A 137 2.65 11.87 22.22
CA ASP A 137 3.26 12.48 21.05
C ASP A 137 3.39 14.02 21.21
N GLN A 138 4.57 14.48 21.65
CA GLN A 138 4.89 15.91 21.72
C GLN A 138 5.52 16.37 20.41
N GLY A 139 4.71 16.52 19.36
CA GLY A 139 5.04 17.31 18.16
C GLY A 139 6.48 17.16 17.64
N GLY A 140 6.75 16.03 16.98
CA GLY A 140 7.70 15.85 15.87
C GLY A 140 9.07 16.53 15.94
N LYS A 141 10.11 15.72 16.20
CA LYS A 141 11.45 15.97 15.62
C LYS A 141 11.87 14.72 14.84
N SER A 142 11.95 14.83 13.52
CA SER A 142 12.53 13.80 12.65
C SER A 142 14.01 13.59 13.01
N ILE A 143 14.50 12.34 12.99
CA ILE A 143 15.96 12.14 12.96
C ILE A 143 16.44 12.59 11.58
N PRO A 144 17.48 13.43 11.48
CA PRO A 144 18.12 13.68 10.21
C PRO A 144 18.74 12.37 9.69
N ARG A 145 18.22 11.87 8.58
CA ARG A 145 19.00 10.94 7.75
C ARG A 145 20.34 11.60 7.46
N LEU A 146 21.43 10.82 7.49
CA LEU A 146 22.74 11.34 7.06
C LEU A 146 22.57 12.01 5.69
N PRO A 147 22.86 13.31 5.57
CA PRO A 147 22.73 14.02 4.32
C PRO A 147 23.54 13.30 3.24
N THR A 148 22.93 13.07 2.09
CA THR A 148 23.65 12.55 0.94
C THR A 148 24.63 13.60 0.44
N THR A 149 25.85 13.20 0.11
CA THR A 149 26.87 14.11 -0.42
C THR A 149 26.98 13.96 -1.93
N SER A 150 27.64 14.93 -2.58
CA SER A 150 27.97 14.85 -4.00
C SER A 150 29.08 13.85 -4.32
N LEU A 151 29.77 13.30 -3.31
CA LEU A 151 30.91 12.42 -3.53
C LEU A 151 30.45 11.02 -3.94
N VAL A 152 31.13 10.47 -4.94
CA VAL A 152 30.94 9.09 -5.39
C VAL A 152 32.28 8.37 -5.26
N ASP A 153 32.25 7.10 -4.88
CA ASP A 153 33.45 6.26 -4.94
C ASP A 153 33.79 6.01 -6.41
N GLU A 154 34.96 6.46 -6.85
CA GLU A 154 35.43 6.31 -8.24
C GLU A 154 35.54 4.84 -8.67
N SER A 155 35.62 3.91 -7.72
CA SER A 155 35.58 2.47 -7.98
C SER A 155 34.17 1.98 -8.34
N GLU A 156 33.10 2.72 -8.01
CA GLU A 156 31.74 2.36 -8.38
C GLU A 156 31.54 2.53 -9.89
N VAL A 157 31.32 1.41 -10.58
CA VAL A 157 31.01 1.42 -12.00
C VAL A 157 29.61 2.03 -12.17
N CYS A 158 29.49 3.03 -13.05
CA CYS A 158 28.18 3.49 -13.48
C CYS A 158 27.53 2.40 -14.36
N LEU A 159 26.78 1.50 -13.73
CA LEU A 159 26.03 0.43 -14.40
C LEU A 159 24.83 0.95 -15.22
N ARG A 160 24.69 2.26 -15.36
CA ARG A 160 23.58 2.95 -16.01
C ARG A 160 24.08 3.91 -17.10
N ASN A 161 25.03 3.44 -17.90
CA ASN A 161 25.69 4.27 -18.92
C ASN A 161 24.71 4.88 -19.93
N ASN A 162 23.62 4.18 -20.27
CA ASN A 162 22.60 4.69 -21.18
C ASN A 162 21.79 5.84 -20.54
N ASP A 163 21.32 5.65 -19.30
CA ASP A 163 20.64 6.71 -18.53
C ASP A 163 21.55 7.93 -18.35
N LYS A 164 22.83 7.68 -17.98
CA LYS A 164 23.84 8.71 -17.81
C LYS A 164 24.05 9.50 -19.11
N LYS A 165 24.26 8.82 -20.24
CA LYS A 165 24.44 9.48 -21.54
C LYS A 165 23.24 10.34 -21.91
N HIS A 166 22.03 9.78 -21.81
CA HIS A 166 20.80 10.50 -22.13
C HIS A 166 20.65 11.79 -21.32
N ILE A 167 20.77 11.72 -19.99
CA ILE A 167 20.65 12.91 -19.14
C ILE A 167 21.80 13.88 -19.40
N LEU A 168 23.00 13.37 -19.66
CA LEU A 168 24.16 14.20 -19.94
C LEU A 168 24.01 14.99 -21.24
N ASP A 169 23.46 14.39 -22.29
CA ASP A 169 23.17 15.10 -23.54
C ASP A 169 22.18 16.25 -23.29
N ILE A 170 21.19 16.05 -22.42
CA ILE A 170 20.25 17.11 -21.99
C ILE A 170 20.98 18.20 -21.18
N LEU A 171 21.89 17.83 -20.26
CA LEU A 171 22.64 18.77 -19.44
C LEU A 171 23.55 19.67 -20.27
N LEU A 172 24.20 19.10 -21.29
CA LEU A 172 25.17 19.79 -22.15
C LEU A 172 24.52 20.51 -23.35
N SER A 173 23.21 20.36 -23.54
CA SER A 173 22.49 21.08 -24.60
C SER A 173 22.22 22.55 -24.24
N ASP A 174 22.57 23.45 -25.15
CA ASP A 174 22.22 24.88 -25.09
C ASP A 174 20.78 25.10 -25.56
N GLY A 175 19.84 24.84 -24.64
CA GLY A 175 18.44 25.27 -24.74
C GLY A 175 17.45 24.27 -25.36
N LEU A 176 16.41 23.94 -24.59
CA LEU A 176 15.15 23.40 -25.11
C LEU A 176 14.13 24.55 -25.09
N ASN A 177 13.68 25.01 -26.27
CA ASN A 177 12.45 25.79 -26.48
C ASN A 177 12.22 27.03 -25.57
N GLY A 178 13.10 28.04 -25.58
CA GLY A 178 12.78 29.39 -25.05
C GLY A 178 12.54 29.49 -23.53
N GLN A 179 12.91 28.47 -22.75
CA GLN A 179 12.71 28.44 -21.30
C GLN A 179 13.89 29.07 -20.52
N LYS A 180 13.61 29.71 -19.38
CA LYS A 180 14.62 30.43 -18.59
C LYS A 180 15.63 29.49 -17.88
N ILE A 181 15.20 28.39 -17.24
CA ILE A 181 16.06 27.30 -16.72
C ILE A 181 15.23 25.99 -16.68
N PRO A 182 15.61 24.90 -17.38
CA PRO A 182 14.90 23.62 -17.33
C PRO A 182 15.23 22.83 -16.06
N VAL A 183 14.22 22.12 -15.55
CA VAL A 183 14.34 21.18 -14.42
C VAL A 183 14.35 19.75 -14.97
N ILE A 184 15.29 18.91 -14.54
CA ILE A 184 15.38 17.50 -14.91
C ILE A 184 15.05 16.68 -13.67
N THR A 185 13.95 15.93 -13.69
CA THR A 185 13.51 15.12 -12.57
C THR A 185 13.86 13.66 -12.81
N ILE A 186 14.69 13.09 -11.94
CA ILE A 186 14.98 11.66 -11.93
C ILE A 186 14.00 11.00 -10.97
N VAL A 187 13.02 10.27 -11.50
CA VAL A 187 11.94 9.66 -10.70
C VAL A 187 12.11 8.15 -10.62
N GLY A 188 11.76 7.57 -9.48
CA GLY A 188 11.71 6.12 -9.32
C GLY A 188 11.69 5.67 -7.86
N MET A 189 11.50 4.37 -7.66
CA MET A 189 11.33 3.76 -6.34
C MET A 189 12.55 3.99 -5.40
N GLY A 190 12.34 3.90 -4.09
CA GLY A 190 13.42 3.94 -3.09
C GLY A 190 14.48 2.86 -3.37
N GLY A 191 15.77 3.23 -3.33
CA GLY A 191 16.88 2.29 -3.55
C GLY A 191 17.20 1.96 -5.02
N ILE A 192 16.51 2.58 -5.99
CA ILE A 192 16.69 2.30 -7.44
C ILE A 192 17.98 2.92 -8.05
N GLY A 193 18.69 3.77 -7.30
CA GLY A 193 19.97 4.37 -7.73
C GLY A 193 19.88 5.81 -8.26
N LYS A 194 18.84 6.58 -7.89
CA LYS A 194 18.67 7.98 -8.35
C LYS A 194 19.79 8.91 -7.87
N THR A 195 20.05 8.94 -6.57
CA THR A 195 21.13 9.72 -5.95
C THR A 195 22.47 9.36 -6.58
N THR A 196 22.74 8.07 -6.75
CA THR A 196 23.97 7.57 -7.39
C THR A 196 24.11 8.05 -8.84
N LEU A 197 23.04 8.00 -9.65
CA LEU A 197 23.06 8.54 -11.00
C LEU A 197 23.32 10.06 -11.02
N ALA A 198 22.68 10.80 -10.11
CA ALA A 198 22.90 12.24 -9.97
C ALA A 198 24.36 12.55 -9.55
N GLN A 199 24.96 11.76 -8.66
CA GLN A 199 26.38 11.87 -8.28
C GLN A 199 27.30 11.62 -9.48
N PHE A 200 27.04 10.59 -10.29
CA PHE A 200 27.84 10.31 -11.50
C PHE A 200 27.73 11.41 -12.57
N LEU A 201 26.58 12.06 -12.69
CA LEU A 201 26.38 13.20 -13.58
C LEU A 201 27.11 14.43 -13.04
N TYR A 202 26.91 14.74 -11.76
CA TYR A 202 27.51 15.90 -11.10
C TYR A 202 29.04 15.90 -11.18
N ASN A 203 29.66 14.71 -11.11
CA ASN A 203 31.11 14.53 -11.14
C ASN A 203 31.68 14.18 -12.53
N ASP A 204 30.89 14.14 -13.60
CA ASP A 204 31.41 13.93 -14.95
C ASP A 204 32.27 15.12 -15.38
N ASP A 205 33.45 14.88 -15.94
CA ASP A 205 34.39 15.96 -16.26
C ASP A 205 33.83 16.94 -17.29
N ARG A 206 32.97 16.48 -18.20
CA ARG A 206 32.28 17.37 -19.14
C ARG A 206 31.32 18.32 -18.41
N VAL A 207 30.63 17.83 -17.39
CA VAL A 207 29.76 18.66 -16.53
C VAL A 207 30.59 19.63 -15.70
N LYS A 208 31.70 19.19 -15.11
CA LYS A 208 32.61 20.05 -14.34
C LYS A 208 33.12 21.22 -15.19
N ASN A 209 33.44 20.96 -16.45
CA ASN A 209 33.98 21.96 -17.38
C ASN A 209 32.91 22.86 -17.98
N TYR A 210 31.66 22.40 -18.05
CA TYR A 210 30.57 23.14 -18.69
C TYR A 210 29.88 24.14 -17.75
N PHE A 211 29.76 23.83 -16.46
CA PHE A 211 29.09 24.70 -15.48
C PHE A 211 30.10 25.48 -14.62
N ASN A 212 29.96 26.81 -14.58
CA ASN A 212 30.82 27.68 -13.76
C ASN A 212 30.60 27.46 -12.26
N LEU A 213 29.36 27.11 -11.90
CA LEU A 213 28.96 26.91 -10.51
C LEU A 213 28.17 25.61 -10.39
N ARG A 214 28.47 24.82 -9.36
CA ARG A 214 27.78 23.57 -9.07
C ARG A 214 27.44 23.52 -7.59
N ALA A 215 26.21 23.15 -7.28
CA ALA A 215 25.74 23.03 -5.89
C ALA A 215 24.99 21.71 -5.71
N TRP A 216 25.21 21.06 -4.56
CA TRP A 216 24.56 19.82 -4.17
C TRP A 216 23.83 20.02 -2.85
N VAL A 217 22.52 19.79 -2.86
CA VAL A 217 21.66 20.01 -1.69
C VAL A 217 20.86 18.75 -1.42
N TYR A 218 21.13 18.14 -0.27
CA TYR A 218 20.24 17.13 0.28
C TYR A 218 19.01 17.85 0.86
N VAL A 219 17.83 17.53 0.34
CA VAL A 219 16.57 18.09 0.84
C VAL A 219 16.04 17.17 1.93
N SER A 220 15.99 17.71 3.15
CA SER A 220 15.42 17.00 4.30
C SER A 220 13.93 16.74 4.12
N GLU A 221 13.44 15.80 4.91
CA GLU A 221 12.03 15.39 4.94
C GLU A 221 11.10 16.56 5.35
N GLU A 222 11.54 17.37 6.32
CA GLU A 222 10.97 18.69 6.57
C GLU A 222 11.45 19.67 5.49
N PHE A 223 10.57 19.97 4.55
CA PHE A 223 10.87 20.95 3.50
C PHE A 223 10.68 22.36 4.04
N ASP A 224 11.81 23.01 4.31
CA ASP A 224 11.89 24.38 4.74
C ASP A 224 12.62 25.19 3.67
N VAL A 225 11.90 26.12 3.03
CA VAL A 225 12.44 26.95 1.95
C VAL A 225 13.67 27.72 2.41
N PHE A 226 13.69 28.20 3.66
CA PHE A 226 14.83 28.91 4.21
C PHE A 226 16.04 27.99 4.35
N LYS A 227 15.88 26.81 4.99
CA LYS A 227 16.99 25.85 5.13
C LYS A 227 17.54 25.42 3.78
N VAL A 228 16.67 25.09 2.83
CA VAL A 228 17.08 24.67 1.48
C VAL A 228 17.80 25.82 0.75
N THR A 229 17.25 27.04 0.76
CA THR A 229 17.91 28.20 0.14
C THR A 229 19.29 28.46 0.76
N LYS A 230 19.41 28.28 2.09
CA LYS A 230 20.66 28.47 2.82
C LYS A 230 21.70 27.45 2.38
N THR A 231 21.33 26.17 2.32
CA THR A 231 22.22 25.11 1.84
C THR A 231 22.60 25.29 0.37
N ILE A 232 21.70 25.79 -0.49
CA ILE A 232 22.04 26.14 -1.88
C ILE A 232 23.14 27.21 -1.88
N TYR A 233 22.93 28.30 -1.17
CA TYR A 233 23.90 29.41 -1.10
C TYR A 233 25.26 28.92 -0.60
N GLU A 234 25.29 28.23 0.54
CA GLU A 234 26.53 27.74 1.16
C GLU A 234 27.24 26.70 0.27
N SER A 235 26.49 25.83 -0.42
CA SER A 235 27.07 24.89 -1.39
C SER A 235 27.59 25.57 -2.65
N ALA A 236 26.97 26.68 -3.06
CA ALA A 236 27.36 27.43 -4.25
C ALA A 236 28.63 28.27 -4.02
N THR A 237 28.83 28.77 -2.79
CA THR A 237 29.96 29.63 -2.43
C THR A 237 31.07 28.90 -1.68
N LEU A 238 30.79 27.69 -1.16
CA LEU A 238 31.68 26.95 -0.25
C LEU A 238 32.02 27.74 1.02
N SER A 239 31.10 28.58 1.49
CA SER A 239 31.26 29.42 2.68
C SER A 239 30.03 29.31 3.58
N SER A 240 30.24 29.24 4.89
CA SER A 240 29.13 29.31 5.86
C SER A 240 28.45 30.68 5.84
N SER A 241 27.16 30.71 6.12
CA SER A 241 26.38 31.96 6.18
C SER A 241 25.69 32.15 7.53
N ASP A 242 25.84 33.33 8.11
CA ASP A 242 25.13 33.73 9.34
C ASP A 242 23.79 34.44 9.03
N ILE A 243 23.38 34.44 7.75
CA ILE A 243 22.14 35.06 7.30
C ILE A 243 20.95 34.26 7.84
N ASN A 244 20.09 34.93 8.61
CA ASN A 244 18.88 34.35 9.23
C ASN A 244 17.57 34.92 8.66
N ASP A 245 17.64 35.81 7.67
CA ASP A 245 16.48 36.37 6.98
C ASP A 245 16.37 35.77 5.56
N LEU A 246 15.18 35.25 5.23
CA LEU A 246 14.94 34.59 3.95
C LEU A 246 15.08 35.56 2.77
N ASN A 247 14.62 36.79 2.90
CA ASN A 247 14.67 37.77 1.81
C ASN A 247 16.13 38.15 1.51
N VAL A 248 16.91 38.49 2.53
CA VAL A 248 18.34 38.78 2.39
C VAL A 248 19.07 37.59 1.76
N LEU A 249 18.76 36.37 2.21
CA LEU A 249 19.37 35.15 1.68
C LEU A 249 19.03 34.94 0.20
N GLN A 250 17.76 35.09 -0.21
CA GLN A 250 17.34 34.93 -1.60
C GLN A 250 17.96 36.00 -2.51
N VAL A 251 17.98 37.27 -2.10
CA VAL A 251 18.63 38.36 -2.86
C VAL A 251 20.13 38.12 -2.99
N THR A 252 20.77 37.59 -1.94
CA THR A 252 22.20 37.28 -1.98
C THR A 252 22.49 36.11 -2.90
N LEU A 253 21.68 35.04 -2.84
CA LEU A 253 21.77 33.90 -3.76
C LEU A 253 21.57 34.34 -5.22
N GLU A 254 20.57 35.18 -5.48
CA GLU A 254 20.31 35.74 -6.82
C GLU A 254 21.55 36.46 -7.37
N ARG A 255 22.18 37.33 -6.58
CA ARG A 255 23.42 38.03 -6.97
C ARG A 255 24.58 37.06 -7.23
N THR A 256 24.71 35.99 -6.45
CA THR A 256 25.75 34.97 -6.65
C THR A 256 25.57 34.22 -7.97
N LEU A 257 24.33 33.94 -8.37
CA LEU A 257 24.00 33.19 -9.58
C LEU A 257 23.96 34.06 -10.84
N MET A 258 23.74 35.36 -10.70
CA MET A 258 23.61 36.31 -11.80
C MET A 258 24.83 36.25 -12.73
N GLY A 259 24.57 36.06 -14.03
CA GLY A 259 25.61 36.02 -15.07
C GLY A 259 26.44 34.73 -15.11
N ARG A 260 26.10 33.70 -14.32
CA ARG A 260 26.82 32.41 -14.28
C ARG A 260 25.98 31.27 -14.83
N LYS A 261 26.63 30.32 -15.50
CA LYS A 261 26.01 29.03 -15.89
C LYS A 261 26.15 28.08 -14.70
N PHE A 262 25.03 27.67 -14.10
CA PHE A 262 25.05 26.83 -12.90
C PHE A 262 24.34 25.48 -13.08
N LEU A 263 24.77 24.49 -12.29
CA LEU A 263 24.07 23.23 -12.06
C LEU A 263 23.71 23.10 -10.59
N LEU A 264 22.42 22.94 -10.30
CA LEU A 264 21.93 22.67 -8.96
C LEU A 264 21.37 21.26 -8.88
N VAL A 265 21.80 20.46 -7.90
CA VAL A 265 21.19 19.16 -7.60
C VAL A 265 20.43 19.25 -6.28
N LEU A 266 19.13 18.95 -6.33
CA LEU A 266 18.26 18.79 -5.16
C LEU A 266 17.95 17.30 -4.98
N ASP A 267 18.65 16.65 -4.05
CA ASP A 267 18.51 15.21 -3.81
C ASP A 267 17.38 14.91 -2.81
N ASN A 268 16.60 13.87 -3.12
CA ASN A 268 15.58 13.25 -2.26
C ASN A 268 14.42 14.18 -1.88
N VAL A 269 13.80 14.85 -2.85
CA VAL A 269 12.71 15.79 -2.57
C VAL A 269 11.35 15.10 -2.44
N TRP A 270 10.62 15.45 -1.38
CA TRP A 270 9.29 14.90 -1.04
C TRP A 270 8.16 15.92 -1.08
N ASN A 271 8.45 17.21 -1.05
CA ASN A 271 7.44 18.25 -0.92
C ASN A 271 6.65 18.46 -2.22
N GLU A 272 5.32 18.41 -2.11
CA GLU A 272 4.38 18.55 -3.22
C GLU A 272 3.75 19.95 -3.30
N SER A 273 4.14 20.89 -2.43
CA SER A 273 3.61 22.26 -2.38
C SER A 273 4.15 23.11 -3.52
N TYR A 274 3.27 23.41 -4.48
CA TYR A 274 3.57 24.33 -5.58
C TYR A 274 4.08 25.70 -5.07
N ARG A 275 3.49 26.25 -4.00
CA ARG A 275 3.89 27.57 -3.47
C ARG A 275 5.31 27.57 -2.92
N ALA A 276 5.69 26.49 -2.24
CA ALA A 276 7.02 26.36 -1.66
C ALA A 276 8.09 26.24 -2.76
N TRP A 277 7.77 25.50 -3.84
CA TRP A 277 8.59 25.42 -5.04
C TRP A 277 8.71 26.73 -5.79
N ASP A 278 7.59 27.44 -6.03
CA ASP A 278 7.58 28.75 -6.68
C ASP A 278 8.50 29.72 -5.95
N LEU A 279 8.42 29.76 -4.61
CA LEU A 279 9.26 30.62 -3.78
C LEU A 279 10.74 30.24 -3.84
N LEU A 280 11.08 28.94 -3.86
CA LEU A 280 12.46 28.46 -3.95
C LEU A 280 13.10 28.78 -5.32
N LEU A 281 12.32 28.72 -6.41
CA LEU A 281 12.83 28.92 -7.77
C LEU A 281 13.06 30.38 -8.16
N ARG A 282 12.45 31.35 -7.47
CA ARG A 282 12.60 32.80 -7.76
C ARG A 282 14.04 33.27 -7.90
N PRO A 283 14.95 33.07 -6.91
CA PRO A 283 16.33 33.53 -7.02
C PRO A 283 17.15 32.78 -8.08
N LEU A 284 16.67 31.63 -8.57
CA LEU A 284 17.38 30.83 -9.57
C LEU A 284 17.13 31.34 -10.99
N GLN A 285 16.11 32.19 -11.22
CA GLN A 285 15.69 32.62 -12.57
C GLN A 285 16.65 33.58 -13.27
N VAL A 286 17.69 34.06 -12.59
CA VAL A 286 18.72 34.98 -13.14
C VAL A 286 19.90 34.25 -13.81
N GLY A 287 19.87 32.92 -13.83
CA GLY A 287 20.87 32.11 -14.51
C GLY A 287 20.92 32.38 -16.02
N VAL A 288 22.11 32.31 -16.60
CA VAL A 288 22.27 32.42 -18.06
C VAL A 288 21.73 31.16 -18.77
N PRO A 289 21.37 31.25 -20.07
CA PRO A 289 21.00 30.08 -20.86
C PRO A 289 22.03 28.95 -20.74
N GLY A 290 21.53 27.74 -20.53
CA GLY A 290 22.34 26.56 -20.27
C GLY A 290 22.46 26.17 -18.80
N SER A 291 22.04 27.02 -17.84
CA SER A 291 21.86 26.62 -16.43
C SER A 291 20.81 25.52 -16.29
N LYS A 292 20.99 24.57 -15.37
CA LYS A 292 20.12 23.40 -15.18
C LYS A 292 19.88 23.08 -13.70
N ILE A 293 18.72 22.49 -13.40
CA ILE A 293 18.42 21.93 -12.08
C ILE A 293 18.14 20.44 -12.23
N ILE A 294 18.78 19.59 -11.43
CA ILE A 294 18.46 18.17 -11.29
C ILE A 294 17.72 17.98 -9.98
N VAL A 295 16.59 17.27 -10.01
CA VAL A 295 15.87 16.86 -8.80
C VAL A 295 15.73 15.34 -8.78
N THR A 296 16.03 14.70 -7.66
CA THR A 296 15.72 13.28 -7.47
C THR A 296 14.50 13.13 -6.55
N THR A 297 13.54 12.30 -6.95
CA THR A 297 12.32 12.07 -6.15
C THR A 297 11.76 10.65 -6.33
N ARG A 298 10.92 10.23 -5.39
CA ARG A 298 10.16 8.97 -5.48
C ARG A 298 8.71 9.17 -5.91
N SER A 299 8.26 10.43 -5.96
CA SER A 299 6.87 10.81 -6.27
C SER A 299 6.80 11.45 -7.65
N GLN A 300 5.99 10.86 -8.54
CA GLN A 300 5.67 11.47 -9.83
C GLN A 300 4.92 12.81 -9.64
N THR A 301 4.16 12.93 -8.55
CA THR A 301 3.43 14.16 -8.19
C THR A 301 4.39 15.32 -7.98
N VAL A 302 5.49 15.10 -7.23
CA VAL A 302 6.55 16.11 -7.02
C VAL A 302 7.10 16.60 -8.35
N SER A 303 7.35 15.69 -9.31
CA SER A 303 7.80 16.06 -10.64
C SER A 303 6.77 16.88 -11.42
N SER A 304 5.49 16.58 -11.26
CA SER A 304 4.39 17.26 -11.96
C SER A 304 4.14 18.67 -11.41
N THR A 305 4.40 18.88 -10.12
CA THR A 305 4.34 20.20 -9.47
C THR A 305 5.41 21.16 -9.99
N MET A 306 6.55 20.64 -10.47
CA MET A 306 7.63 21.43 -11.05
C MET A 306 7.28 21.81 -12.50
N ARG A 307 7.06 23.10 -12.77
CA ARG A 307 6.78 23.58 -14.13
C ARG A 307 7.92 23.17 -15.09
N ASN A 308 7.55 22.64 -16.26
CA ASN A 308 8.47 22.30 -17.36
C ASN A 308 9.57 21.30 -16.98
N ALA A 309 9.28 20.36 -16.06
CA ALA A 309 10.22 19.30 -15.72
C ALA A 309 10.34 18.25 -16.84
N LEU A 310 11.58 17.96 -17.24
CA LEU A 310 11.93 16.82 -18.08
C LEU A 310 12.05 15.60 -17.17
N VAL A 311 11.09 14.69 -17.28
CA VAL A 311 11.02 13.53 -16.40
C VAL A 311 11.81 12.36 -16.97
N HIS A 312 12.80 11.88 -16.22
CA HIS A 312 13.54 10.66 -16.51
C HIS A 312 13.13 9.55 -15.52
N ASP A 313 12.27 8.65 -15.98
CA ASP A 313 11.83 7.50 -15.19
C ASP A 313 12.93 6.44 -15.09
N LEU A 314 13.57 6.34 -13.93
CA LEU A 314 14.68 5.43 -13.72
C LEU A 314 14.20 3.98 -13.60
N LYS A 315 14.52 3.15 -14.59
CA LYS A 315 14.11 1.73 -14.66
C LYS A 315 15.04 0.82 -13.83
N ARG A 316 14.63 -0.43 -13.67
CA ARG A 316 15.42 -1.47 -12.96
C ARG A 316 16.71 -1.79 -13.71
N LEU A 317 17.75 -2.26 -13.00
CA LEU A 317 18.98 -2.71 -13.64
C LEU A 317 18.76 -3.96 -14.49
N SER A 318 19.56 -4.11 -15.56
CA SER A 318 19.58 -5.33 -16.37
C SER A 318 20.13 -6.51 -15.57
N LYS A 319 19.78 -7.76 -15.93
CA LYS A 319 20.29 -8.95 -15.21
C LYS A 319 21.82 -8.97 -15.12
N GLY A 320 22.50 -8.57 -16.21
CA GLY A 320 23.96 -8.50 -16.27
C GLY A 320 24.53 -7.45 -15.30
N ASP A 321 23.95 -6.25 -15.28
CA ASP A 321 24.36 -5.19 -14.35
C ASP A 321 24.09 -5.58 -12.89
N CYS A 322 22.98 -6.26 -12.63
CA CYS A 322 22.67 -6.76 -11.30
C CYS A 322 23.72 -7.76 -10.81
N TRP A 323 24.11 -8.70 -11.67
CA TRP A 323 25.13 -9.68 -11.35
C TRP A 323 26.48 -9.01 -11.11
N ALA A 324 26.89 -8.07 -11.98
CA ALA A 324 28.13 -7.33 -11.81
C ALA A 324 28.19 -6.57 -10.47
N LEU A 325 27.09 -5.90 -10.10
CA LEU A 325 26.99 -5.19 -8.82
C LEU A 325 27.06 -6.16 -7.63
N PHE A 326 26.30 -7.25 -7.70
CA PHE A 326 26.30 -8.27 -6.66
C PHE A 326 27.67 -8.89 -6.48
N SER A 327 28.31 -9.30 -7.58
CA SER A 327 29.61 -9.96 -7.55
C SER A 327 30.68 -9.06 -6.95
N LYS A 328 30.68 -7.76 -7.27
CA LYS A 328 31.60 -6.79 -6.68
C LYS A 328 31.47 -6.75 -5.15
N HIS A 329 30.24 -6.73 -4.63
CA HIS A 329 30.02 -6.64 -3.18
C HIS A 329 30.15 -7.98 -2.44
N ALA A 330 29.76 -9.09 -3.06
CA ALA A 330 29.80 -10.42 -2.44
C ALA A 330 31.18 -11.09 -2.54
N PHE A 331 31.87 -10.97 -3.67
CA PHE A 331 33.17 -11.63 -3.88
C PHE A 331 34.36 -10.66 -3.77
N GLY A 332 34.13 -9.35 -3.83
CA GLY A 332 35.21 -8.36 -3.84
C GLY A 332 36.10 -8.54 -5.07
N ASN A 333 37.39 -8.83 -4.83
CA ASN A 333 38.37 -9.12 -5.87
C ASN A 333 38.47 -10.60 -6.26
N LYS A 334 37.71 -11.50 -5.59
CA LYS A 334 37.73 -12.93 -5.90
C LYS A 334 36.92 -13.22 -7.15
N ASN A 335 37.33 -14.23 -7.93
CA ASN A 335 36.62 -14.59 -9.15
C ASN A 335 35.35 -15.37 -8.80
N PRO A 336 34.14 -14.89 -9.17
CA PRO A 336 32.88 -15.57 -8.87
C PRO A 336 32.78 -16.96 -9.52
N ASN A 337 33.61 -17.25 -10.52
CA ASN A 337 33.61 -18.54 -11.23
C ASN A 337 34.42 -19.63 -10.50
N GLU A 338 35.12 -19.32 -9.40
CA GLU A 338 35.88 -20.31 -8.63
C GLU A 338 34.96 -21.24 -7.82
N ASP A 339 33.78 -20.76 -7.38
CA ASP A 339 32.79 -21.55 -6.67
C ASP A 339 31.45 -21.56 -7.42
N SER A 340 31.24 -22.61 -8.21
CA SER A 340 30.01 -22.79 -9.00
C SER A 340 28.74 -22.88 -8.14
N THR A 341 28.85 -23.31 -6.88
CA THR A 341 27.71 -23.47 -5.96
C THR A 341 27.26 -22.11 -5.44
N LEU A 342 28.20 -21.32 -4.89
CA LEU A 342 27.91 -19.97 -4.40
C LEU A 342 27.46 -19.05 -5.53
N LYS A 343 28.04 -19.20 -6.73
CA LYS A 343 27.58 -18.49 -7.92
C LYS A 343 26.11 -18.79 -8.22
N GLY A 344 25.73 -20.06 -8.25
CA GLY A 344 24.35 -20.48 -8.53
C GLY A 344 23.34 -19.97 -7.48
N ILE A 345 23.70 -19.96 -6.20
CA ILE A 345 22.86 -19.38 -5.14
C ILE A 345 22.81 -17.85 -5.29
N GLY A 346 23.94 -17.20 -5.56
CA GLY A 346 24.05 -15.76 -5.80
C GLY A 346 23.17 -15.28 -6.95
N GLU A 347 23.13 -16.01 -8.07
CA GLU A 347 22.28 -15.67 -9.22
C GLU A 347 20.79 -15.69 -8.81
N LYS A 348 20.36 -16.68 -8.01
CA LYS A 348 19.00 -16.73 -7.46
C LYS A 348 18.72 -15.57 -6.50
N ILE A 349 19.69 -15.16 -5.68
CA ILE A 349 19.58 -13.99 -4.79
C ILE A 349 19.42 -12.70 -5.61
N VAL A 350 20.20 -12.56 -6.69
CA VAL A 350 20.08 -11.42 -7.61
C VAL A 350 18.71 -11.39 -8.29
N GLU A 351 18.18 -12.53 -8.70
CA GLU A 351 16.83 -12.64 -9.25
C GLU A 351 15.77 -12.21 -8.22
N LYS A 352 15.93 -12.61 -6.96
CA LYS A 352 15.05 -12.19 -5.85
C LYS A 352 15.07 -10.68 -5.61
N CYS A 353 16.19 -9.99 -5.84
CA CYS A 353 16.29 -8.53 -5.74
C CYS A 353 15.56 -7.77 -6.85
N ARG A 354 15.15 -8.46 -7.93
CA ARG A 354 14.43 -7.90 -9.09
C ARG A 354 15.00 -6.60 -9.65
N GLY A 355 16.32 -6.48 -9.65
CA GLY A 355 17.05 -5.35 -10.23
C GLY A 355 17.05 -4.05 -9.43
N LEU A 356 16.83 -4.13 -8.11
CA LEU A 356 17.00 -3.00 -7.20
C LEU A 356 18.45 -2.91 -6.68
N PRO A 357 19.24 -1.88 -7.08
CA PRO A 357 20.66 -1.78 -6.73
C PRO A 357 20.95 -1.82 -5.23
N LEU A 358 20.16 -1.10 -4.41
CA LEU A 358 20.38 -1.06 -2.98
C LEU A 358 20.21 -2.45 -2.33
N ALA A 359 19.21 -3.22 -2.76
CA ALA A 359 19.01 -4.58 -2.28
C ALA A 359 20.16 -5.50 -2.66
N ILE A 360 20.61 -5.38 -3.92
CA ILE A 360 21.75 -6.13 -4.44
C ILE A 360 23.03 -5.82 -3.65
N LYS A 361 23.32 -4.53 -3.46
CA LYS A 361 24.50 -4.05 -2.72
C LYS A 361 24.48 -4.56 -1.28
N THR A 362 23.37 -4.39 -0.56
CA THR A 362 23.28 -4.81 0.83
C THR A 362 23.33 -6.34 1.00
N LEU A 363 22.62 -7.12 0.18
CA LEU A 363 22.72 -8.59 0.27
C LEU A 363 24.11 -9.09 -0.14
N GLY A 364 24.72 -8.49 -1.16
CA GLY A 364 26.10 -8.80 -1.54
C GLY A 364 27.08 -8.49 -0.41
N SER A 365 26.97 -7.31 0.21
CA SER A 365 27.81 -6.92 1.35
C SER A 365 27.59 -7.80 2.58
N LEU A 366 26.35 -8.25 2.84
CA LEU A 366 26.05 -9.18 3.94
C LEU A 366 26.74 -10.53 3.75
N LEU A 367 26.87 -10.98 2.49
CA LEU A 367 27.45 -12.26 2.12
C LEU A 367 28.96 -12.19 1.85
N HIS A 368 29.56 -10.99 1.88
CA HIS A 368 30.98 -10.78 1.56
C HIS A 368 31.94 -11.66 2.36
N SER A 369 31.63 -11.89 3.63
CA SER A 369 32.44 -12.70 4.54
C SER A 369 31.98 -14.15 4.67
N GLN A 370 30.95 -14.59 3.92
CA GLN A 370 30.34 -15.90 4.07
C GLN A 370 30.87 -16.88 3.02
N VAL A 371 31.57 -17.91 3.46
CA VAL A 371 32.14 -18.96 2.60
C VAL A 371 31.27 -20.22 2.53
N GLU A 372 30.31 -20.37 3.43
CA GLU A 372 29.45 -21.55 3.50
C GLU A 372 28.19 -21.38 2.65
N ALA A 373 27.92 -22.35 1.77
CA ALA A 373 26.73 -22.33 0.90
C ALA A 373 25.41 -22.33 1.69
N GLN A 374 25.39 -22.92 2.89
CA GLN A 374 24.20 -22.96 3.74
C GLN A 374 23.76 -21.57 4.19
N GLU A 375 24.71 -20.69 4.51
CA GLU A 375 24.41 -19.30 4.90
C GLU A 375 23.83 -18.50 3.73
N TRP A 376 24.34 -18.74 2.51
CA TRP A 376 23.77 -18.15 1.31
C TRP A 376 22.35 -18.65 1.03
N ASP A 377 22.09 -19.94 1.22
CA ASP A 377 20.75 -20.53 1.08
C ASP A 377 19.78 -19.99 2.16
N ASN A 378 20.25 -19.80 3.40
CA ASN A 378 19.47 -19.15 4.46
C ASN A 378 19.05 -17.72 4.07
N VAL A 379 19.96 -16.93 3.47
CA VAL A 379 19.66 -15.58 2.97
C VAL A 379 18.73 -15.60 1.74
N LEU A 380 18.89 -16.59 0.87
CA LEU A 380 18.00 -16.81 -0.27
C LEU A 380 16.56 -17.12 0.19
N ASN A 381 16.40 -17.89 1.27
CA ASN A 381 15.11 -18.34 1.78
C ASN A 381 14.46 -17.41 2.82
N SER A 382 15.23 -16.52 3.46
CA SER A 382 14.70 -15.55 4.45
C SER A 382 13.94 -14.38 3.81
N ARG A 383 13.03 -13.72 4.54
CA ARG A 383 12.55 -12.40 4.09
C ARG A 383 13.60 -11.36 4.42
N ILE A 384 13.68 -10.28 3.63
CA ILE A 384 14.65 -9.20 3.89
C ILE A 384 14.48 -8.63 5.31
N TRP A 385 13.25 -8.67 5.86
CA TRP A 385 12.90 -8.21 7.21
C TRP A 385 13.31 -9.15 8.34
N ASP A 386 13.67 -10.39 8.04
CA ASP A 386 14.15 -11.37 9.03
C ASP A 386 15.66 -11.21 9.26
N LEU A 387 16.33 -10.35 8.49
CA LEU A 387 17.77 -10.10 8.59
C LEU A 387 18.10 -9.16 9.76
N PRO A 388 19.28 -9.28 10.39
CA PRO A 388 19.66 -8.45 11.54
C PRO A 388 19.62 -6.95 11.21
N ALA A 389 18.90 -6.18 12.04
CA ALA A 389 18.68 -4.74 11.84
C ALA A 389 19.97 -3.90 11.75
N HIS A 390 21.07 -4.36 12.37
CA HIS A 390 22.38 -3.69 12.35
C HIS A 390 23.21 -3.98 11.08
N LYS A 391 22.70 -4.78 10.12
CA LYS A 391 23.42 -5.16 8.89
C LYS A 391 22.63 -4.91 7.59
N SER A 392 21.45 -4.27 7.64
CA SER A 392 20.57 -4.14 6.47
C SER A 392 20.12 -2.70 6.22
N ASP A 393 20.87 -1.98 5.38
CA ASP A 393 20.53 -0.63 4.90
C ASP A 393 19.32 -0.60 3.94
N ILE A 394 18.81 -1.77 3.52
CA ILE A 394 17.60 -1.89 2.70
C ILE A 394 16.36 -1.48 3.51
N LEU A 395 16.33 -1.85 4.81
CA LEU A 395 15.18 -1.69 5.68
C LEU A 395 14.82 -0.21 5.86
N PRO A 396 15.77 0.72 6.17
CA PRO A 396 15.46 2.15 6.24
C PRO A 396 14.95 2.73 4.92
N ALA A 397 15.54 2.36 3.78
CA ALA A 397 15.21 2.99 2.50
C ALA A 397 13.80 2.68 1.98
N LEU A 398 13.36 1.43 2.07
CA LEU A 398 12.00 1.03 1.68
C LEU A 398 10.96 1.48 2.71
N ARG A 399 11.29 1.38 4.00
CA ARG A 399 10.42 1.80 5.09
C ARG A 399 10.04 3.27 5.02
N LEU A 400 10.93 4.16 4.59
CA LEU A 400 10.61 5.57 4.37
C LEU A 400 9.42 5.76 3.41
N SER A 401 9.32 4.94 2.37
CA SER A 401 8.22 5.05 1.41
C SER A 401 6.87 4.68 2.04
N TYR A 402 6.86 3.73 2.99
CA TYR A 402 5.68 3.40 3.78
C TYR A 402 5.40 4.41 4.89
N HIS A 403 6.45 4.94 5.52
CA HIS A 403 6.35 5.91 6.60
C HIS A 403 5.62 7.18 6.15
N TYR A 404 5.97 7.71 4.98
CA TYR A 404 5.33 8.88 4.36
C TYR A 404 4.00 8.59 3.66
N LEU A 405 3.47 7.38 3.75
CA LEU A 405 2.10 7.16 3.32
C LEU A 405 1.14 7.85 4.29
N PRO A 406 0.14 8.59 3.78
CA PRO A 406 -1.01 8.99 4.57
C PRO A 406 -1.61 7.81 5.33
N SER A 407 -2.18 8.08 6.50
CA SER A 407 -2.79 7.08 7.39
C SER A 407 -3.76 6.14 6.66
N HIS A 408 -4.67 6.72 5.89
CA HIS A 408 -5.68 5.98 5.12
C HIS A 408 -5.08 5.04 4.07
N LEU A 409 -3.89 5.34 3.51
CA LEU A 409 -3.22 4.46 2.55
C LEU A 409 -2.46 3.31 3.21
N LYS A 410 -2.05 3.43 4.48
CA LYS A 410 -1.29 2.37 5.15
C LYS A 410 -2.12 1.08 5.30
N ARG A 411 -3.42 1.18 5.56
CA ARG A 411 -4.32 0.01 5.58
C ARG A 411 -4.50 -0.62 4.20
N CYS A 412 -4.72 0.20 3.17
CA CYS A 412 -4.81 -0.25 1.78
C CYS A 412 -3.51 -0.97 1.35
N PHE A 413 -2.35 -0.41 1.72
CA PHE A 413 -1.04 -1.00 1.48
C PHE A 413 -0.84 -2.34 2.18
N ALA A 414 -1.18 -2.44 3.47
CA ALA A 414 -1.10 -3.68 4.22
C ALA A 414 -2.03 -4.76 3.64
N TYR A 415 -3.24 -4.39 3.23
CA TYR A 415 -4.20 -5.30 2.57
C TYR A 415 -3.62 -5.94 1.30
N CYS A 416 -2.81 -5.19 0.53
CA CYS A 416 -2.15 -5.72 -0.65
C CYS A 416 -1.13 -6.85 -0.38
N SER A 417 -0.81 -7.15 0.88
CA SER A 417 0.04 -8.31 1.22
C SER A 417 -0.61 -9.65 0.83
N LEU A 418 -1.92 -9.66 0.60
CA LEU A 418 -2.68 -10.82 0.12
C LEU A 418 -2.25 -11.27 -1.29
N PHE A 419 -1.73 -10.36 -2.12
CA PHE A 419 -1.25 -10.74 -3.45
C PHE A 419 0.15 -11.33 -3.37
N PRO A 420 0.41 -12.48 -4.00
CA PRO A 420 1.73 -13.09 -4.05
C PRO A 420 2.73 -12.25 -4.82
N LYS A 421 4.02 -12.50 -4.58
CA LYS A 421 5.11 -11.83 -5.30
C LYS A 421 4.96 -12.02 -6.80
N GLY A 422 5.07 -10.93 -7.56
CA GLY A 422 4.88 -10.96 -9.01
C GLY A 422 3.43 -11.07 -9.50
N HIS A 423 2.44 -11.13 -8.62
CA HIS A 423 1.04 -11.19 -9.02
C HIS A 423 0.63 -9.90 -9.75
N LYS A 424 -0.09 -10.07 -10.85
CA LYS A 424 -0.69 -8.96 -11.60
C LYS A 424 -2.14 -8.82 -11.18
N PHE A 425 -2.53 -7.63 -10.75
CA PHE A 425 -3.90 -7.33 -10.33
C PHE A 425 -4.49 -6.18 -11.15
N GLU A 426 -5.81 -6.17 -11.24
CA GLU A 426 -6.59 -5.13 -11.91
C GLU A 426 -6.94 -4.02 -10.92
N ARG A 427 -6.83 -2.77 -11.38
CA ARG A 427 -7.01 -1.59 -10.54
C ARG A 427 -8.40 -1.54 -9.88
N ARG A 428 -9.44 -1.69 -10.69
CA ARG A 428 -10.85 -1.58 -10.23
C ARG A 428 -11.20 -2.65 -9.20
N ASP A 429 -10.73 -3.88 -9.40
CA ASP A 429 -10.96 -4.97 -8.46
C ASP A 429 -10.33 -4.69 -7.09
N LEU A 430 -9.08 -4.20 -7.08
CA LEU A 430 -8.43 -3.83 -5.83
C LEU A 430 -9.16 -2.69 -5.10
N VAL A 431 -9.57 -1.66 -5.84
CA VAL A 431 -10.33 -0.53 -5.29
C VAL A 431 -11.65 -1.01 -4.66
N ARG A 432 -12.40 -1.88 -5.35
CA ARG A 432 -13.66 -2.43 -4.83
C ARG A 432 -13.47 -3.31 -3.60
N MET A 433 -12.39 -4.08 -3.54
CA MET A 433 -12.04 -4.83 -2.33
C MET A 433 -11.73 -3.89 -1.16
N TRP A 434 -11.01 -2.78 -1.38
CA TRP A 434 -10.78 -1.79 -0.33
C TRP A 434 -12.07 -1.12 0.15
N ILE A 435 -13.02 -0.84 -0.75
CA ILE A 435 -14.34 -0.27 -0.42
C ILE A 435 -15.13 -1.26 0.43
N ALA A 436 -15.24 -2.51 -0.01
CA ALA A 436 -15.94 -3.57 0.69
C ALA A 436 -15.37 -3.85 2.10
N GLU A 437 -14.05 -3.72 2.28
CA GLU A 437 -13.42 -3.83 3.59
C GLU A 437 -13.60 -2.59 4.48
N GLY A 438 -14.10 -1.47 3.93
CA GLY A 438 -14.24 -0.20 4.63
C GLY A 438 -12.92 0.55 4.82
N LEU A 439 -11.93 0.30 3.97
CA LEU A 439 -10.62 0.97 4.01
C LEU A 439 -10.66 2.36 3.37
N VAL A 440 -11.63 2.61 2.51
CA VAL A 440 -11.85 3.90 1.86
C VAL A 440 -12.80 4.73 2.72
N GLN A 441 -12.27 5.76 3.37
CA GLN A 441 -13.03 6.67 4.23
C GLN A 441 -13.64 7.81 3.40
N GLN A 442 -14.91 8.14 3.65
CA GLN A 442 -15.59 9.30 3.08
C GLN A 442 -15.97 10.32 4.17
N PRO A 443 -15.04 11.18 4.61
CA PRO A 443 -15.40 12.25 5.53
C PRO A 443 -16.13 13.35 4.75
N ASN A 444 -17.46 13.28 4.69
CA ASN A 444 -18.37 14.38 4.32
C ASN A 444 -18.21 14.99 2.91
N SER A 445 -17.91 14.18 1.88
CA SER A 445 -17.78 14.67 0.51
C SER A 445 -18.97 14.27 -0.37
N ARG A 446 -19.34 15.09 -1.37
CA ARG A 446 -20.28 14.69 -2.45
C ARG A 446 -19.67 13.65 -3.42
N ARG A 447 -18.42 13.23 -3.21
CA ARG A 447 -17.71 12.30 -4.10
C ARG A 447 -18.06 10.85 -3.73
N ARG A 448 -18.14 9.99 -4.72
CA ARG A 448 -18.45 8.56 -4.53
C ARG A 448 -17.25 7.79 -3.99
N THR A 449 -17.51 6.66 -3.35
CA THR A 449 -16.47 5.83 -2.70
C THR A 449 -15.45 5.34 -3.72
N GLU A 450 -15.91 4.94 -4.91
CA GLU A 450 -15.04 4.46 -5.99
C GLU A 450 -14.07 5.53 -6.48
N GLU A 451 -14.47 6.80 -6.52
CA GLU A 451 -13.58 7.91 -6.90
C GLU A 451 -12.50 8.16 -5.85
N VAL A 452 -12.84 8.09 -4.57
CA VAL A 452 -11.86 8.22 -3.47
C VAL A 452 -10.91 7.02 -3.45
N GLY A 453 -11.42 5.81 -3.65
CA GLY A 453 -10.60 4.60 -3.74
C GLY A 453 -9.67 4.62 -4.95
N GLU A 454 -10.13 5.14 -6.09
CA GLU A 454 -9.28 5.36 -7.26
C GLU A 454 -8.18 6.40 -6.96
N GLN A 455 -8.48 7.49 -6.24
CA GLN A 455 -7.45 8.44 -5.80
C GLN A 455 -6.39 7.76 -4.93
N TYR A 456 -6.81 6.91 -3.99
CA TYR A 456 -5.90 6.14 -3.15
C TYR A 456 -4.97 5.25 -3.98
N PHE A 457 -5.52 4.58 -5.00
CA PHE A 457 -4.74 3.77 -5.92
C PHE A 457 -3.72 4.59 -6.70
N HIS A 458 -4.14 5.73 -7.26
CA HIS A 458 -3.27 6.61 -8.04
C HIS A 458 -2.15 7.20 -7.18
N GLU A 459 -2.39 7.46 -5.90
CA GLU A 459 -1.35 7.92 -4.99
C GLU A 459 -0.32 6.83 -4.68
N LEU A 460 -0.75 5.58 -4.49
CA LEU A 460 0.18 4.44 -4.34
C LEU A 460 0.99 4.22 -5.64
N LEU A 461 0.38 4.43 -6.81
CA LEU A 461 1.05 4.38 -8.10
C LEU A 461 2.07 5.52 -8.25
N SER A 462 1.70 6.77 -7.93
CA SER A 462 2.57 7.94 -8.07
C SER A 462 3.79 7.88 -7.14
N ARG A 463 3.65 7.23 -5.98
CA ARG A 463 4.72 6.96 -5.01
C ARG A 463 5.58 5.73 -5.37
N SER A 464 5.40 5.16 -6.57
CA SER A 464 6.13 3.99 -7.07
C SER A 464 5.97 2.72 -6.21
N ILE A 465 4.90 2.60 -5.41
CA ILE A 465 4.56 1.39 -4.64
C ILE A 465 3.98 0.34 -5.58
N PHE A 466 3.08 0.77 -6.46
CA PHE A 466 2.63 -0.01 -7.61
C PHE A 466 3.42 0.37 -8.85
N GLN A 467 3.50 -0.57 -9.79
CA GLN A 467 4.10 -0.37 -11.10
C GLN A 467 3.14 -0.90 -12.15
N GLN A 468 3.00 -0.20 -13.26
CA GLN A 468 2.25 -0.69 -14.41
C GLN A 468 3.01 -1.84 -15.05
N SER A 469 2.30 -2.91 -15.43
CA SER A 469 2.87 -4.06 -16.11
C SER A 469 3.06 -3.78 -17.61
N HIS A 470 3.82 -4.64 -18.29
CA HIS A 470 4.08 -4.54 -19.73
C HIS A 470 2.81 -4.71 -20.59
N ASP A 471 1.74 -5.28 -20.04
CA ASP A 471 0.43 -5.44 -20.70
C ASP A 471 -0.46 -4.19 -20.60
N GLU A 472 0.07 -3.08 -20.04
CA GLU A 472 -0.50 -1.75 -19.83
C GLU A 472 -1.82 -1.67 -19.01
N SER A 473 -2.58 -2.76 -18.94
CA SER A 473 -3.88 -2.87 -18.28
C SER A 473 -3.80 -3.32 -16.82
N ARG A 474 -2.70 -3.96 -16.40
CA ARG A 474 -2.54 -4.51 -15.06
C ARG A 474 -1.36 -3.92 -14.31
N PHE A 475 -1.41 -4.08 -12.99
CA PHE A 475 -0.43 -3.53 -12.06
C PHE A 475 0.24 -4.63 -11.25
N ILE A 476 1.45 -4.34 -10.77
CA ILE A 476 2.28 -5.24 -9.97
C ILE A 476 2.88 -4.48 -8.80
N MET A 477 2.97 -5.15 -7.65
CA MET A 477 3.76 -4.69 -6.51
C MET A 477 5.16 -5.32 -6.56
N HIS A 478 6.21 -4.52 -6.37
CA HIS A 478 7.57 -5.04 -6.31
C HIS A 478 7.76 -6.01 -5.12
N ASP A 479 8.53 -7.08 -5.28
CA ASP A 479 8.67 -8.13 -4.25
C ASP A 479 9.12 -7.61 -2.88
N LEU A 480 10.06 -6.66 -2.85
CA LEU A 480 10.50 -6.05 -1.59
C LEU A 480 9.45 -5.12 -0.95
N VAL A 481 8.59 -4.52 -1.77
CA VAL A 481 7.44 -3.74 -1.31
C VAL A 481 6.36 -4.69 -0.79
N ASN A 482 6.20 -5.85 -1.43
CA ASN A 482 5.34 -6.93 -0.96
C ASN A 482 5.81 -7.51 0.38
N ASP A 483 7.12 -7.71 0.54
CA ASP A 483 7.71 -8.11 1.83
C ASP A 483 7.44 -7.07 2.92
N LEU A 484 7.53 -5.76 2.59
CA LEU A 484 7.17 -4.68 3.49
C LEU A 484 5.67 -4.70 3.83
N ALA A 485 4.80 -4.91 2.85
CA ALA A 485 3.35 -5.04 3.06
C ALA A 485 3.04 -6.20 4.02
N GLN A 486 3.65 -7.38 3.82
CA GLN A 486 3.51 -8.52 4.72
C GLN A 486 3.98 -8.22 6.14
N TYR A 487 5.14 -7.55 6.28
CA TYR A 487 5.63 -7.14 7.59
C TYR A 487 4.65 -6.19 8.30
N THR A 488 4.10 -5.22 7.57
CA THR A 488 3.14 -4.25 8.12
C THR A 488 1.79 -4.86 8.47
N ALA A 489 1.32 -5.83 7.68
CA ALA A 489 0.07 -6.54 7.89
C ALA A 489 0.13 -7.51 9.07
N GLY A 490 1.32 -8.03 9.41
CA GLY A 490 1.53 -8.91 10.55
C GLY A 490 0.71 -10.20 10.44
N GLU A 491 0.13 -10.63 11.56
CA GLU A 491 -0.67 -11.87 11.63
C GLU A 491 -2.09 -11.72 11.05
N PHE A 492 -2.52 -10.50 10.72
CA PHE A 492 -3.88 -10.20 10.30
C PHE A 492 -4.15 -10.52 8.82
N CYS A 493 -3.13 -10.47 7.97
CA CYS A 493 -3.21 -10.95 6.58
C CYS A 493 -2.36 -12.19 6.41
N PHE A 494 -2.98 -13.31 6.05
CA PHE A 494 -2.29 -14.56 5.82
C PHE A 494 -2.35 -14.95 4.34
N ARG A 495 -1.19 -15.35 3.81
CA ARG A 495 -1.04 -15.88 2.44
C ARG A 495 -0.49 -17.29 2.52
N PHE A 496 -1.25 -18.28 2.03
CA PHE A 496 -0.79 -19.66 1.97
C PHE A 496 0.28 -19.82 0.88
N GLU A 497 1.55 -19.91 1.27
CA GLU A 497 2.65 -20.02 0.30
C GLU A 497 3.42 -21.34 0.26
N ASN A 498 3.45 -22.20 1.30
CA ASN A 498 4.09 -23.54 1.22
C ASN A 498 3.77 -24.46 2.42
N GLY A 499 2.49 -24.56 2.80
CA GLY A 499 1.99 -25.72 3.57
C GLY A 499 2.00 -25.65 5.10
N SER A 500 2.60 -24.63 5.73
CA SER A 500 2.42 -24.42 7.18
C SER A 500 1.21 -23.51 7.45
N PRO A 501 0.35 -23.89 8.42
CA PRO A 501 -0.74 -23.01 8.88
C PRO A 501 -0.17 -21.81 9.67
N PRO A 502 -0.95 -20.73 9.83
CA PRO A 502 -0.54 -19.62 10.69
C PRO A 502 -0.37 -20.08 12.15
N GLN A 503 0.53 -19.42 12.88
CA GLN A 503 0.73 -19.69 14.32
C GLN A 503 -0.56 -19.48 15.11
N ASN A 504 -1.33 -18.42 14.79
CA ASN A 504 -2.61 -18.14 15.41
C ASN A 504 -3.70 -17.90 14.36
N PRO A 505 -4.39 -18.96 13.90
CA PRO A 505 -5.46 -18.87 12.91
C PRO A 505 -6.59 -17.90 13.30
N ALA A 506 -6.89 -17.76 14.60
CA ALA A 506 -8.00 -16.93 15.09
C ALA A 506 -7.78 -15.42 14.94
N ARG A 507 -6.53 -14.98 14.72
CA ARG A 507 -6.18 -13.56 14.49
C ARG A 507 -6.15 -13.16 13.03
N VAL A 508 -6.23 -14.13 12.12
CA VAL A 508 -6.25 -13.86 10.68
C VAL A 508 -7.60 -13.21 10.32
N ARG A 509 -7.55 -12.01 9.75
CA ARG A 509 -8.71 -11.25 9.25
C ARG A 509 -8.81 -11.30 7.73
N HIS A 510 -7.70 -11.49 7.02
CA HIS A 510 -7.70 -11.60 5.58
C HIS A 510 -6.88 -12.79 5.13
N LEU A 511 -7.48 -13.65 4.30
CA LEU A 511 -6.87 -14.89 3.84
C LEU A 511 -6.78 -14.91 2.32
N SER A 512 -5.59 -15.22 1.81
CA SER A 512 -5.35 -15.50 0.40
C SER A 512 -4.62 -16.82 0.23
N CYS A 513 -4.84 -17.48 -0.89
CA CYS A 513 -4.14 -18.72 -1.22
C CYS A 513 -4.00 -18.88 -2.72
N ILE A 514 -2.87 -19.41 -3.17
CA ILE A 514 -2.76 -19.90 -4.54
C ILE A 514 -3.35 -21.31 -4.54
N LEU A 515 -4.42 -21.49 -5.31
CA LEU A 515 -5.07 -22.78 -5.50
C LEU A 515 -4.42 -23.54 -6.65
N LYS A 516 -4.12 -24.81 -6.39
CA LYS A 516 -3.72 -25.81 -7.40
C LYS A 516 -4.86 -26.82 -7.57
N PRO A 517 -5.06 -27.39 -8.77
CA PRO A 517 -6.06 -28.43 -8.98
C PRO A 517 -5.86 -29.67 -8.08
N SER A 518 -4.62 -29.93 -7.65
CA SER A 518 -4.25 -31.02 -6.74
C SER A 518 -4.43 -30.70 -5.25
N ASP A 519 -4.83 -29.48 -4.90
CA ASP A 519 -5.00 -29.10 -3.50
C ASP A 519 -6.10 -29.95 -2.85
N LYS A 520 -5.80 -30.48 -1.66
CA LYS A 520 -6.74 -31.31 -0.92
C LYS A 520 -7.61 -30.50 0.05
N PRO A 521 -8.82 -30.97 0.39
CA PRO A 521 -9.76 -30.29 1.29
C PRO A 521 -9.18 -29.90 2.66
N TYR A 522 -8.17 -30.62 3.15
CA TYR A 522 -7.58 -30.36 4.47
C TYR A 522 -6.64 -29.14 4.53
N LYS A 523 -6.37 -28.47 3.39
CA LYS A 523 -5.51 -27.26 3.33
C LYS A 523 -5.96 -26.16 4.30
N PHE A 524 -7.24 -26.12 4.65
CA PHE A 524 -7.84 -25.12 5.53
C PHE A 524 -8.17 -25.64 6.94
N GLU A 525 -7.73 -26.84 7.32
CA GLU A 525 -8.10 -27.45 8.62
C GLU A 525 -7.76 -26.60 9.84
N ALA A 526 -6.63 -25.89 9.78
CA ALA A 526 -6.22 -25.00 10.87
C ALA A 526 -7.23 -23.89 11.18
N PHE A 527 -8.12 -23.57 10.23
CA PHE A 527 -9.10 -22.51 10.32
C PHE A 527 -10.51 -23.00 10.71
N TYR A 528 -10.77 -24.31 10.63
CA TYR A 528 -12.10 -24.86 10.92
C TYR A 528 -12.51 -24.60 12.37
N GLY A 529 -13.70 -23.99 12.53
CA GLY A 529 -14.25 -23.63 13.84
C GLY A 529 -13.57 -22.46 14.55
N LYS A 530 -12.47 -21.91 14.00
CA LYS A 530 -11.69 -20.82 14.60
C LYS A 530 -11.89 -19.47 13.90
N ASN A 531 -12.47 -19.45 12.70
CA ASN A 531 -12.51 -18.27 11.81
C ASN A 531 -13.86 -17.54 11.74
N LYS A 532 -14.45 -17.19 12.88
CA LYS A 532 -15.64 -16.31 12.87
C LYS A 532 -15.31 -14.88 12.41
N PHE A 533 -14.04 -14.48 12.48
CA PHE A 533 -13.55 -13.12 12.27
C PHE A 533 -12.90 -12.89 10.90
N LEU A 534 -12.92 -13.89 10.01
CA LEU A 534 -12.32 -13.74 8.69
C LEU A 534 -13.18 -12.80 7.83
N ARG A 535 -12.60 -11.69 7.36
CA ARG A 535 -13.22 -10.64 6.55
C ARG A 535 -13.00 -10.80 5.05
N THR A 536 -11.82 -11.28 4.65
CA THR A 536 -11.52 -11.57 3.24
C THR A 536 -11.16 -13.04 3.02
N PHE A 537 -11.70 -13.62 1.96
CA PHE A 537 -11.18 -14.85 1.36
C PHE A 537 -10.93 -14.66 -0.13
N LEU A 538 -9.65 -14.69 -0.52
CA LEU A 538 -9.17 -14.42 -1.87
C LEU A 538 -8.33 -15.60 -2.42
N PRO A 539 -8.99 -16.65 -2.94
CA PRO A 539 -8.31 -17.70 -3.67
C PRO A 539 -7.86 -17.19 -5.03
N LEU A 540 -6.57 -17.30 -5.29
CA LEU A 540 -5.90 -16.89 -6.52
C LEU A 540 -5.51 -18.13 -7.34
N ARG A 541 -5.37 -17.95 -8.65
CA ARG A 541 -4.97 -19.00 -9.58
C ARG A 541 -3.61 -18.67 -10.20
N SER A 542 -2.74 -19.66 -10.33
CA SER A 542 -1.50 -19.49 -11.10
C SER A 542 -1.81 -19.38 -12.59
N PRO A 543 -1.05 -18.57 -13.36
CA PRO A 543 -1.15 -18.58 -14.81
C PRO A 543 -0.97 -20.00 -15.37
N GLY A 544 -1.91 -20.45 -16.20
CA GLY A 544 -1.87 -21.78 -16.83
C GLY A 544 -2.58 -22.92 -16.07
N ASP A 545 -2.87 -22.76 -14.78
CA ASP A 545 -3.55 -23.80 -14.00
C ASP A 545 -5.07 -23.84 -14.28
N GLY A 546 -5.68 -25.03 -14.21
CA GLY A 546 -7.14 -25.18 -14.23
C GLY A 546 -7.81 -24.66 -12.94
N LYS A 547 -9.14 -24.54 -12.96
CA LYS A 547 -9.92 -24.21 -11.75
C LYS A 547 -9.96 -25.40 -10.78
N THR A 548 -9.81 -25.14 -9.48
CA THR A 548 -9.90 -26.18 -8.45
C THR A 548 -11.37 -26.55 -8.16
N PRO A 549 -11.71 -27.83 -7.93
CA PRO A 549 -13.07 -28.20 -7.53
C PRO A 549 -13.54 -27.46 -6.26
N PHE A 550 -14.78 -26.99 -6.27
CA PHE A 550 -15.39 -26.37 -5.09
C PHE A 550 -16.02 -27.43 -4.18
N ASP A 551 -15.74 -27.36 -2.87
CA ASP A 551 -16.35 -28.21 -1.84
C ASP A 551 -17.15 -27.34 -0.86
N SER A 552 -18.48 -27.50 -0.85
CA SER A 552 -19.38 -26.76 0.04
C SER A 552 -19.21 -27.14 1.52
N GLY A 553 -18.79 -28.37 1.81
CA GLY A 553 -18.50 -28.82 3.17
C GLY A 553 -17.27 -28.12 3.75
N VAL A 554 -16.21 -27.95 2.94
CA VAL A 554 -15.04 -27.14 3.30
C VAL A 554 -15.43 -25.68 3.53
N PHE A 555 -16.23 -25.12 2.62
CA PHE A 555 -16.71 -23.74 2.73
C PHE A 555 -17.46 -23.51 4.05
N ASN A 556 -18.41 -24.37 4.40
CA ASN A 556 -19.20 -24.23 5.63
C ASN A 556 -18.36 -24.34 6.90
N LYS A 557 -17.30 -25.17 6.88
CA LYS A 557 -16.35 -25.28 8.00
C LYS A 557 -15.43 -24.07 8.11
N LEU A 558 -15.10 -23.44 6.98
CA LEU A 558 -14.24 -22.26 6.92
C LEU A 558 -15.01 -20.99 7.33
N PHE A 559 -16.30 -20.90 7.01
CA PHE A 559 -17.17 -19.76 7.28
C PHE A 559 -18.42 -20.16 8.08
N PRO A 560 -18.27 -20.56 9.36
CA PRO A 560 -19.42 -20.85 10.21
C PRO A 560 -20.25 -19.59 10.46
N ALA A 561 -21.58 -19.72 10.56
CA ALA A 561 -22.46 -18.62 10.94
C ALA A 561 -22.42 -18.38 12.46
N PRO A 562 -22.42 -17.11 12.94
CA PRO A 562 -22.27 -15.88 12.15
C PRO A 562 -20.81 -15.65 11.71
N SER A 563 -20.64 -15.05 10.52
CA SER A 563 -19.35 -14.76 9.89
C SER A 563 -19.16 -13.26 9.66
N CYS A 564 -17.93 -12.76 9.82
CA CYS A 564 -17.55 -11.38 9.54
C CYS A 564 -17.05 -11.16 8.09
N LEU A 565 -17.32 -12.09 7.18
CA LEU A 565 -16.82 -12.07 5.82
C LEU A 565 -17.46 -10.94 4.99
N ARG A 566 -16.61 -10.06 4.44
CA ARG A 566 -16.95 -8.88 3.63
C ARG A 566 -16.58 -9.07 2.17
N VAL A 567 -15.41 -9.66 1.90
CA VAL A 567 -14.89 -9.93 0.56
C VAL A 567 -14.76 -11.42 0.32
N LEU A 568 -15.51 -11.94 -0.65
CA LEU A 568 -15.45 -13.32 -1.09
C LEU A 568 -15.21 -13.40 -2.60
N SER A 569 -14.06 -13.92 -3.00
CA SER A 569 -13.85 -14.36 -4.38
C SER A 569 -13.88 -15.89 -4.45
N LEU A 570 -14.57 -16.41 -5.44
CA LEU A 570 -14.60 -17.83 -5.79
C LEU A 570 -14.29 -18.05 -7.28
N SER A 571 -13.78 -17.04 -7.98
CA SER A 571 -13.48 -17.12 -9.43
C SER A 571 -12.40 -18.15 -9.77
N SER A 572 -11.52 -18.47 -8.83
CA SER A 572 -10.51 -19.54 -8.94
C SER A 572 -11.08 -20.96 -8.78
N TYR A 573 -12.33 -21.11 -8.34
CA TYR A 573 -13.00 -22.40 -8.19
C TYR A 573 -13.87 -22.77 -9.40
N ASN A 574 -14.01 -24.07 -9.63
CA ASN A 574 -14.98 -24.63 -10.55
C ASN A 574 -16.32 -24.85 -9.81
N ILE A 575 -17.16 -23.82 -9.83
CA ILE A 575 -18.46 -23.83 -9.17
C ILE A 575 -19.53 -24.21 -10.20
N THR A 576 -20.18 -25.35 -10.00
CA THR A 576 -21.32 -25.80 -10.83
C THR A 576 -22.68 -25.60 -10.16
N LYS A 577 -22.69 -25.47 -8.82
CA LYS A 577 -23.87 -25.18 -8.00
C LYS A 577 -23.52 -24.05 -7.03
N PHE A 578 -24.43 -23.11 -6.85
CA PHE A 578 -24.22 -22.01 -5.92
C PHE A 578 -24.16 -22.53 -4.47
N PRO A 579 -23.20 -22.08 -3.65
CA PRO A 579 -23.15 -22.43 -2.23
C PRO A 579 -24.16 -21.62 -1.41
N ASP A 580 -25.33 -22.18 -1.14
CA ASP A 580 -26.44 -21.50 -0.43
C ASP A 580 -26.06 -20.91 0.94
N SER A 581 -25.01 -21.42 1.59
CA SER A 581 -24.47 -20.88 2.83
C SER A 581 -23.87 -19.48 2.69
N VAL A 582 -23.46 -19.06 1.49
CA VAL A 582 -23.04 -17.68 1.20
C VAL A 582 -24.17 -16.70 1.54
N CYS A 583 -25.42 -17.07 1.28
CA CYS A 583 -26.59 -16.24 1.59
C CYS A 583 -26.81 -16.00 3.10
N ASN A 584 -26.09 -16.72 3.98
CA ASN A 584 -26.15 -16.50 5.42
C ASN A 584 -25.11 -15.48 5.91
N VAL A 585 -24.22 -15.00 5.03
CA VAL A 585 -23.15 -14.04 5.35
C VAL A 585 -23.69 -12.61 5.17
N LYS A 586 -24.40 -12.10 6.18
CA LYS A 586 -25.04 -10.77 6.12
C LYS A 586 -24.07 -9.59 5.92
N GLN A 587 -22.80 -9.75 6.30
CA GLN A 587 -21.78 -8.71 6.18
C GLN A 587 -21.10 -8.67 4.81
N LEU A 588 -21.47 -9.56 3.89
CA LEU A 588 -20.81 -9.66 2.59
C LEU A 588 -21.12 -8.42 1.74
N ARG A 589 -20.06 -7.78 1.23
CA ARG A 589 -20.11 -6.57 0.39
C ARG A 589 -19.54 -6.79 -1.00
N TYR A 590 -18.63 -7.75 -1.16
CA TYR A 590 -18.03 -8.10 -2.44
C TYR A 590 -18.14 -9.60 -2.70
N LEU A 591 -18.76 -9.98 -3.81
CA LEU A 591 -18.88 -11.36 -4.26
C LEU A 591 -18.42 -11.50 -5.72
N ASP A 592 -17.35 -12.27 -5.91
CA ASP A 592 -16.82 -12.60 -7.25
C ASP A 592 -17.01 -14.08 -7.57
N LEU A 593 -17.88 -14.36 -8.55
CA LEU A 593 -18.18 -15.68 -9.09
C LEU A 593 -17.72 -15.79 -10.55
N SER A 594 -16.81 -14.94 -11.00
CA SER A 594 -16.40 -14.86 -12.40
C SER A 594 -15.93 -16.20 -12.97
N GLY A 595 -16.40 -16.52 -14.17
CA GLY A 595 -16.13 -17.78 -14.88
C GLY A 595 -16.76 -19.01 -14.22
N ALA A 596 -17.69 -18.87 -13.28
CA ALA A 596 -18.39 -20.01 -12.70
C ALA A 596 -19.27 -20.71 -13.76
N ALA A 597 -19.42 -22.03 -13.62
CA ALA A 597 -20.22 -22.85 -14.52
C ALA A 597 -21.68 -22.96 -14.02
N LEU A 598 -22.19 -21.89 -13.39
CA LEU A 598 -23.54 -21.80 -12.84
C LEU A 598 -24.58 -21.69 -13.95
N ARG A 599 -25.73 -22.36 -13.77
CA ARG A 599 -26.88 -22.23 -14.68
C ARG A 599 -27.82 -21.08 -14.29
N CYS A 600 -28.00 -20.91 -12.98
CA CYS A 600 -28.80 -19.88 -12.34
C CYS A 600 -28.20 -19.54 -10.97
N LEU A 601 -28.56 -18.38 -10.43
CA LEU A 601 -28.35 -18.03 -9.02
C LEU A 601 -29.64 -18.32 -8.23
N PRO A 602 -29.57 -18.71 -6.94
CA PRO A 602 -30.77 -18.93 -6.13
C PRO A 602 -31.44 -17.61 -5.74
N GLU A 603 -32.76 -17.62 -5.54
CA GLU A 603 -33.53 -16.45 -5.08
C GLU A 603 -33.01 -15.84 -3.76
N ARG A 604 -32.39 -16.68 -2.92
CA ARG A 604 -31.79 -16.24 -1.65
C ARG A 604 -30.59 -15.30 -1.81
N VAL A 605 -30.03 -15.13 -3.01
CA VAL A 605 -29.00 -14.11 -3.26
C VAL A 605 -29.53 -12.70 -2.93
N GLY A 606 -30.83 -12.46 -3.11
CA GLY A 606 -31.48 -11.20 -2.74
C GLY A 606 -31.48 -10.88 -1.24
N CYS A 607 -31.10 -11.82 -0.36
CA CYS A 607 -30.95 -11.59 1.08
C CYS A 607 -29.62 -10.93 1.46
N LEU A 608 -28.69 -10.77 0.51
CA LEU A 608 -27.39 -10.14 0.74
C LEU A 608 -27.50 -8.60 0.69
N HIS A 609 -28.34 -8.00 1.53
CA HIS A 609 -28.71 -6.56 1.47
C HIS A 609 -27.53 -5.57 1.57
N ASN A 610 -26.35 -6.03 2.01
CA ASN A 610 -25.12 -5.23 2.06
C ASN A 610 -24.18 -5.45 0.88
N LEU A 611 -24.57 -6.23 -0.12
CA LEU A 611 -23.72 -6.49 -1.29
C LEU A 611 -23.60 -5.22 -2.13
N GLU A 612 -22.37 -4.73 -2.28
CA GLU A 612 -21.99 -3.55 -3.05
C GLU A 612 -21.45 -3.94 -4.44
N THR A 613 -20.77 -5.09 -4.55
CA THR A 613 -20.16 -5.58 -5.79
C THR A 613 -20.53 -7.03 -6.05
N LEU A 614 -21.09 -7.31 -7.24
CA LEU A 614 -21.37 -8.65 -7.73
C LEU A 614 -20.73 -8.86 -9.11
N LYS A 615 -19.75 -9.76 -9.20
CA LYS A 615 -19.09 -10.15 -10.46
C LYS A 615 -19.53 -11.54 -10.91
N LEU A 616 -20.10 -11.60 -12.11
CA LEU A 616 -20.55 -12.80 -12.82
C LEU A 616 -19.91 -12.92 -14.22
N SER A 617 -18.89 -12.09 -14.50
CA SER A 617 -18.19 -12.07 -15.79
C SER A 617 -17.77 -13.46 -16.26
N GLY A 618 -17.95 -13.76 -17.55
CA GLY A 618 -17.56 -15.04 -18.15
C GLY A 618 -18.32 -16.27 -17.64
N CYS A 619 -19.45 -16.10 -16.93
CA CYS A 619 -20.31 -17.24 -16.55
C CYS A 619 -21.10 -17.75 -17.76
N HIS A 620 -20.44 -18.48 -18.66
CA HIS A 620 -20.98 -18.90 -19.97
C HIS A 620 -22.20 -19.84 -19.93
N ARG A 621 -22.60 -20.32 -18.75
CA ARG A 621 -23.79 -21.16 -18.55
C ARG A 621 -24.93 -20.44 -17.84
N LEU A 622 -24.70 -19.20 -17.37
CA LEU A 622 -25.67 -18.44 -16.58
C LEU A 622 -26.72 -17.85 -17.52
N THR A 623 -27.91 -18.44 -17.52
CA THR A 623 -28.98 -18.08 -18.48
C THR A 623 -30.00 -17.10 -17.91
N LEU A 624 -30.18 -17.08 -16.58
CA LEU A 624 -31.20 -16.31 -15.89
C LEU A 624 -30.64 -15.75 -14.57
N LEU A 625 -31.10 -14.55 -14.21
CA LEU A 625 -30.89 -13.93 -12.90
C LEU A 625 -32.19 -14.05 -12.06
N PRO A 626 -32.10 -14.30 -10.74
CA PRO A 626 -33.26 -14.46 -9.88
C PRO A 626 -34.01 -13.13 -9.69
N ALA A 627 -35.31 -13.19 -9.48
CA ALA A 627 -36.15 -12.00 -9.35
C ALA A 627 -35.78 -11.16 -8.12
N ASN A 628 -35.37 -11.82 -7.03
CA ASN A 628 -34.96 -11.12 -5.81
C ASN A 628 -33.56 -10.49 -5.89
N LEU A 629 -32.79 -10.71 -6.99
CA LEU A 629 -31.51 -10.02 -7.17
C LEU A 629 -31.66 -8.50 -7.14
N TRP A 630 -32.80 -8.01 -7.63
CA TRP A 630 -33.10 -6.59 -7.71
C TRP A 630 -33.47 -5.96 -6.36
N ASN A 631 -33.47 -6.72 -5.27
CA ASN A 631 -33.65 -6.23 -3.90
C ASN A 631 -32.32 -5.81 -3.24
N LEU A 632 -31.19 -5.95 -3.94
CA LEU A 632 -29.87 -5.56 -3.47
C LEU A 632 -29.67 -4.04 -3.57
N THR A 633 -30.40 -3.27 -2.78
CA THR A 633 -30.47 -1.80 -2.92
C THR A 633 -29.14 -1.07 -2.73
N LYS A 634 -28.14 -1.69 -2.10
CA LYS A 634 -26.77 -1.16 -1.92
C LYS A 634 -25.80 -1.56 -3.05
N LEU A 635 -26.26 -2.30 -4.07
CA LEU A 635 -25.39 -2.77 -5.14
C LEU A 635 -24.93 -1.60 -6.02
N GLU A 636 -23.63 -1.33 -6.00
CA GLU A 636 -22.98 -0.28 -6.79
C GLU A 636 -22.40 -0.81 -8.10
N HIS A 637 -22.02 -2.08 -8.14
CA HIS A 637 -21.36 -2.71 -9.28
C HIS A 637 -21.94 -4.08 -9.62
N LEU A 638 -22.40 -4.22 -10.86
CA LEU A 638 -22.85 -5.48 -11.44
C LEU A 638 -22.14 -5.74 -12.76
N ASP A 639 -21.38 -6.83 -12.82
CA ASP A 639 -20.71 -7.29 -14.03
C ASP A 639 -21.28 -8.64 -14.46
N ILE A 640 -22.00 -8.67 -15.58
CA ILE A 640 -22.55 -9.89 -16.21
C ILE A 640 -21.98 -10.10 -17.61
N SER A 641 -20.83 -9.50 -17.90
CA SER A 641 -20.17 -9.60 -19.19
C SER A 641 -19.90 -11.06 -19.59
N GLY A 642 -20.00 -11.39 -20.88
CA GLY A 642 -19.72 -12.72 -21.40
C GLY A 642 -20.66 -13.83 -20.92
N THR A 643 -21.85 -13.49 -20.42
CA THR A 643 -22.90 -14.44 -20.03
C THR A 643 -23.97 -14.58 -21.13
N PRO A 644 -24.63 -15.74 -21.30
CA PRO A 644 -25.67 -15.91 -22.31
C PRO A 644 -27.04 -15.32 -21.92
N ILE A 645 -27.10 -14.40 -20.95
CA ILE A 645 -28.34 -13.78 -20.47
C ILE A 645 -29.04 -13.06 -21.63
N LEU A 646 -30.36 -13.29 -21.75
CA LEU A 646 -31.20 -12.79 -22.85
C LEU A 646 -31.91 -11.48 -22.51
N GLU A 647 -32.29 -11.28 -21.25
CA GLU A 647 -33.10 -10.15 -20.83
C GLU A 647 -32.76 -9.72 -19.39
N LEU A 648 -33.03 -8.45 -19.09
CA LEU A 648 -33.01 -7.88 -17.75
C LEU A 648 -34.45 -7.57 -17.35
N LEU A 649 -34.78 -7.75 -16.07
CA LEU A 649 -36.12 -7.39 -15.56
C LEU A 649 -36.21 -5.88 -15.33
N ASP A 650 -37.39 -5.29 -15.54
CA ASP A 650 -37.68 -3.87 -15.22
C ASP A 650 -37.36 -3.52 -13.77
N SER A 651 -37.45 -4.50 -12.87
CA SER A 651 -37.07 -4.36 -11.45
C SER A 651 -35.62 -3.93 -11.25
N ILE A 652 -34.73 -4.00 -12.26
CA ILE A 652 -33.39 -3.41 -12.19
C ILE A 652 -33.41 -1.96 -11.73
N GLY A 653 -34.48 -1.23 -12.03
CA GLY A 653 -34.69 0.13 -11.55
C GLY A 653 -34.71 0.31 -10.02
N ASN A 654 -34.82 -0.77 -9.25
CA ASN A 654 -34.72 -0.74 -7.78
C ASN A 654 -33.28 -0.53 -7.28
N LEU A 655 -32.27 -0.80 -8.11
CA LEU A 655 -30.85 -0.71 -7.75
C LEU A 655 -30.35 0.74 -7.81
N LYS A 656 -30.90 1.62 -6.99
CA LYS A 656 -30.64 3.07 -7.05
C LYS A 656 -29.17 3.48 -6.87
N GLU A 657 -28.38 2.67 -6.18
CA GLU A 657 -26.94 2.91 -5.98
C GLU A 657 -26.07 2.37 -7.13
N LEU A 658 -26.63 1.69 -8.13
CA LEU A 658 -25.87 1.08 -9.21
C LEU A 658 -25.15 2.14 -10.06
N GLY A 659 -23.82 2.16 -9.97
CA GLY A 659 -22.94 3.08 -10.68
C GLY A 659 -22.26 2.46 -11.91
N TYR A 660 -22.11 1.13 -11.92
CA TYR A 660 -21.48 0.39 -13.01
C TYR A 660 -22.29 -0.86 -13.35
N LEU A 661 -22.63 -0.99 -14.63
CA LEU A 661 -23.23 -2.18 -15.22
C LEU A 661 -22.38 -2.58 -16.44
N ASP A 662 -21.97 -3.83 -16.55
CA ASP A 662 -21.29 -4.33 -17.76
C ASP A 662 -22.06 -5.51 -18.36
N LEU A 663 -22.57 -5.25 -19.57
CA LEU A 663 -23.38 -6.17 -20.36
C LEU A 663 -22.62 -6.68 -21.59
N SER A 664 -21.32 -6.39 -21.70
CA SER A 664 -20.54 -6.70 -22.89
C SER A 664 -20.52 -8.22 -23.16
N GLY A 665 -20.75 -8.63 -24.41
CA GLY A 665 -20.80 -10.05 -24.75
C GLY A 665 -21.98 -10.84 -24.17
N THR A 666 -23.04 -10.15 -23.72
CA THR A 666 -24.34 -10.78 -23.41
C THR A 666 -25.22 -10.96 -24.65
N LYS A 667 -26.37 -11.61 -24.49
CA LYS A 667 -27.40 -11.73 -25.55
C LYS A 667 -28.58 -10.77 -25.33
N ILE A 668 -28.37 -9.72 -24.53
CA ILE A 668 -29.38 -8.70 -24.26
C ILE A 668 -29.53 -7.81 -25.49
N HIS A 669 -30.72 -7.82 -26.09
CA HIS A 669 -31.02 -7.00 -27.28
C HIS A 669 -31.64 -5.64 -26.92
N PHE A 670 -32.38 -5.59 -25.81
CA PHE A 670 -33.10 -4.39 -25.36
C PHE A 670 -32.87 -4.20 -23.87
N LEU A 671 -32.71 -2.94 -23.47
CA LEU A 671 -32.65 -2.57 -22.07
C LEU A 671 -34.07 -2.27 -21.55
N PRO A 672 -34.47 -2.80 -20.39
CA PRO A 672 -35.77 -2.51 -19.78
C PRO A 672 -35.90 -1.02 -19.42
N GLU A 673 -37.13 -0.50 -19.35
CA GLU A 673 -37.39 0.90 -18.96
C GLU A 673 -36.84 1.20 -17.56
N GLY A 674 -36.80 0.19 -16.69
CA GLY A 674 -36.21 0.28 -15.35
C GLY A 674 -34.80 0.88 -15.32
N VAL A 675 -33.98 0.67 -16.36
CA VAL A 675 -32.62 1.25 -16.47
C VAL A 675 -32.65 2.78 -16.48
N CYS A 676 -33.70 3.39 -17.03
CA CYS A 676 -33.85 4.85 -17.05
C CYS A 676 -33.99 5.46 -15.65
N SER A 677 -34.32 4.64 -14.65
CA SER A 677 -34.49 5.08 -13.26
C SER A 677 -33.20 4.99 -12.42
N LEU A 678 -32.09 4.58 -13.04
CA LEU A 678 -30.75 4.44 -12.44
C LEU A 678 -29.93 5.72 -12.61
N TYR A 679 -30.29 6.79 -11.89
CA TYR A 679 -29.63 8.10 -12.01
C TYR A 679 -28.16 8.11 -11.57
N ASN A 680 -27.71 7.10 -10.83
CA ASN A 680 -26.31 6.94 -10.41
C ASN A 680 -25.45 6.17 -11.43
N LEU A 681 -26.05 5.56 -12.47
CA LEU A 681 -25.35 4.72 -13.45
C LEU A 681 -24.44 5.58 -14.35
N GLN A 682 -23.16 5.21 -14.43
CA GLN A 682 -22.15 5.97 -15.18
C GLN A 682 -21.43 5.16 -16.25
N THR A 683 -21.34 3.85 -16.05
CA THR A 683 -20.77 2.92 -17.05
C THR A 683 -21.82 1.86 -17.33
N LEU A 684 -22.10 1.64 -18.62
CA LEU A 684 -23.06 0.69 -19.16
C LEU A 684 -22.44 -0.07 -20.33
#